data_AF-A0A5N5Q8E8-F1
#
_entry.id   AF-A0A5N5Q8E8-F1
#
_cell.length_a   1.000
_cell.length_b   1.000
_cell.length_c   1.000
_cell.angle_alpha   90.00
_cell.angle_beta   90.00
_cell.angle_gamma   90.00
#
_symmetry.space_group_name_H-M   'P 1'
#
loop_
_entity.id
_entity.type
_entity.pdbx_description
1 polymer ?
#
loop_
_entity_poly.entity_id
_entity_poly.type
_entity_poly.pdbx_seq_one_letter_code
_entity_poly.pdbx_strand_id
1 'polypeptide(L)'
;MPLGTLATCLLPLLASVPSETTDPFEHAPFTLPVFRANMLLPPLSTDEPLQSFEDEYPNVDKAAKSKPHVEAANGFQFTQSVLSNFPSGQASAFSADSLAQANHFYGTWFWAEIKRQRVLGYSAHDAVKRIDLVHAKTILKGERTDEGWQAYRRLVLALLGRTGGVMSLAAEAMVRHRATPAECWRDARDENRRKVDGSPLSEYEVPIPSAGPFTGSLTLLDEVAELVFGPEVVNDRGSVDSIYRECCKILVNRVWEQMARKLKTCIKKSKTMCADMTMLIDYAKETGEAGNLVAALRHFKKWRTIAEKTLESKDLPFISQEKALEELFQQLGHDEQLGDAGKKKGQGSTGRKSKSGSLLPSEAEITAAREYWNNYCQSVQDDQDCPVPVGPVGPRFNLFDGDQDVGMDELKGMSTEHLWASLGLLGVTSFPFAEPGGPYKAGAHPKWHQIAGSLAILRGAFTTKLGEPARPTMLCDDVGLGKTLQIIGVISIIAHMHEHQEQRSDKKFVPPLFAAKHNTLYFAGHERIPTRPSLIVVPRTLSSQWMEQLKAFTKLGSFHILRFSSDQGSLARYFTDPKGEYRRAVGPDNKNACKVIILAEMSAISNEAGRYFKMPSLLGGRAAQRRMARGEPDSLQLRNGARLQGTIFDLDVKFNMVAYDESHELRNVSLMSLAAIRLSDKALVHIGATATPIFTGPKVSLEFLHVPVLGAHLGMSGHCLPGSSIAA
;
A
#
# COMPACT_ATOMS: atom_id res chain seq x y z
N MET A 1 -2.66 -34.71 -10.00
CA MET A 1 -4.01 -35.22 -9.70
C MET A 1 -4.96 -35.04 -10.88
N PRO A 2 -5.83 -36.04 -11.17
CA PRO A 2 -6.97 -35.88 -12.06
C PRO A 2 -7.81 -34.69 -11.61
N LEU A 3 -8.41 -33.99 -12.55
CA LEU A 3 -9.26 -32.82 -12.28
C LEU A 3 -10.54 -33.13 -11.48
N GLY A 4 -10.79 -34.40 -11.12
CA GLY A 4 -11.88 -34.79 -10.21
C GLY A 4 -11.77 -34.19 -8.81
N THR A 5 -10.55 -33.91 -8.32
CA THR A 5 -10.34 -33.44 -6.93
C THR A 5 -10.83 -32.02 -6.66
N LEU A 6 -11.04 -31.19 -7.69
CA LEU A 6 -11.59 -29.83 -7.49
C LEU A 6 -13.10 -29.84 -7.38
N ALA A 7 -13.78 -30.66 -8.18
CA ALA A 7 -15.21 -30.90 -8.00
C ALA A 7 -15.47 -31.55 -6.62
N THR A 8 -14.48 -32.27 -6.09
CA THR A 8 -14.59 -32.86 -4.76
C THR A 8 -14.41 -31.85 -3.61
N CYS A 9 -13.96 -30.62 -3.85
CA CYS A 9 -13.72 -29.68 -2.75
C CYS A 9 -15.02 -29.21 -2.08
N LEU A 10 -16.14 -29.21 -2.81
CA LEU A 10 -17.46 -28.88 -2.26
C LEU A 10 -18.14 -30.06 -1.55
N LEU A 11 -17.54 -31.27 -1.62
CA LEU A 11 -18.14 -32.48 -1.06
C LEU A 11 -18.24 -32.48 0.47
N PRO A 12 -17.23 -32.01 1.24
CA PRO A 12 -17.38 -31.87 2.68
C PRO A 12 -18.57 -30.97 3.05
N LEU A 13 -18.84 -29.93 2.24
CA LEU A 13 -19.95 -29.00 2.45
C LEU A 13 -21.31 -29.65 2.14
N LEU A 14 -21.36 -30.58 1.19
CA LEU A 14 -22.57 -31.38 0.94
C LEU A 14 -22.80 -32.42 2.03
N ALA A 15 -21.73 -32.90 2.66
CA ALA A 15 -21.82 -33.87 3.74
C ALA A 15 -22.43 -33.30 5.03
N SER A 16 -22.29 -31.98 5.25
CA SER A 16 -22.86 -31.29 6.41
C SER A 16 -24.35 -30.98 6.29
N VAL A 17 -24.96 -31.27 5.14
CA VAL A 17 -26.38 -31.01 4.92
C VAL A 17 -27.23 -32.02 5.72
N PRO A 18 -28.19 -31.54 6.53
CA PRO A 18 -29.09 -32.41 7.30
C PRO A 18 -29.77 -33.49 6.43
N SER A 19 -30.14 -34.62 7.03
CA SER A 19 -30.80 -35.73 6.34
C SER A 19 -32.21 -35.41 5.86
N GLU A 20 -32.86 -34.49 6.54
CA GLU A 20 -34.25 -34.11 6.28
C GLU A 20 -34.36 -33.01 5.21
N THR A 21 -33.23 -32.42 4.82
CA THR A 21 -33.17 -31.34 3.84
C THR A 21 -33.58 -31.82 2.45
N THR A 22 -34.60 -31.18 1.88
CA THR A 22 -35.06 -31.43 0.51
C THR A 22 -34.05 -30.95 -0.53
N ASP A 23 -33.41 -29.80 -0.28
CA ASP A 23 -32.39 -29.21 -1.15
C ASP A 23 -31.18 -28.66 -0.34
N PRO A 24 -29.95 -29.18 -0.56
CA PRO A 24 -28.75 -28.79 0.19
C PRO A 24 -28.36 -27.33 -0.03
N PHE A 25 -28.86 -26.69 -1.08
CA PHE A 25 -28.52 -25.32 -1.46
C PHE A 25 -29.33 -24.26 -0.72
N GLU A 26 -30.34 -24.70 0.03
CA GLU A 26 -31.07 -23.88 1.00
C GLU A 26 -30.28 -23.70 2.32
N HIS A 27 -29.11 -24.32 2.45
CA HIS A 27 -28.29 -24.28 3.66
C HIS A 27 -26.89 -23.70 3.44
N ALA A 28 -26.25 -23.29 4.54
CA ALA A 28 -24.87 -22.87 4.55
C ALA A 28 -23.94 -24.01 4.07
N PRO A 29 -22.86 -23.69 3.34
CA PRO A 29 -22.44 -22.34 2.96
C PRO A 29 -23.08 -21.78 1.68
N PHE A 30 -23.92 -22.55 0.98
CA PHE A 30 -24.45 -22.14 -0.33
C PHE A 30 -25.34 -20.90 -0.27
N THR A 31 -25.95 -20.64 0.88
CA THR A 31 -26.71 -19.43 1.16
C THR A 31 -25.89 -18.26 1.71
N LEU A 32 -24.61 -18.46 2.05
CA LEU A 32 -23.80 -17.40 2.67
C LEU A 32 -23.43 -16.31 1.64
N PRO A 33 -23.74 -15.03 1.89
CA PRO A 33 -23.52 -13.95 0.93
C PRO A 33 -22.07 -13.86 0.44
N VAL A 34 -21.11 -14.04 1.34
CA VAL A 34 -19.67 -14.00 1.01
C VAL A 34 -19.29 -15.15 0.09
N PHE A 35 -19.73 -16.38 0.39
CA PHE A 35 -19.48 -17.52 -0.46
C PHE A 35 -20.09 -17.34 -1.86
N ARG A 36 -21.33 -16.84 -1.93
CA ARG A 36 -22.01 -16.56 -3.19
C ARG A 36 -21.25 -15.54 -4.03
N ALA A 37 -20.84 -14.43 -3.43
CA ALA A 37 -20.03 -13.41 -4.09
C ALA A 37 -18.69 -13.99 -4.59
N ASN A 38 -18.01 -14.79 -3.77
CA ASN A 38 -16.76 -15.45 -4.12
C ASN A 38 -16.93 -16.48 -5.26
N MET A 39 -18.10 -17.10 -5.36
CA MET A 39 -18.46 -18.03 -6.43
C MET A 39 -19.21 -17.39 -7.61
N LEU A 40 -19.37 -16.05 -7.62
CA LEU A 40 -20.16 -15.30 -8.61
C LEU A 40 -21.62 -15.78 -8.74
N LEU A 41 -22.15 -16.40 -7.69
CA LEU A 41 -23.55 -16.79 -7.64
C LEU A 41 -24.42 -15.53 -7.42
N PRO A 42 -25.61 -15.46 -8.03
CA PRO A 42 -26.54 -14.36 -7.80
C PRO A 42 -26.88 -14.22 -6.31
N PRO A 43 -27.07 -13.02 -5.75
CA PRO A 43 -27.54 -12.88 -4.37
C PRO A 43 -28.92 -13.52 -4.21
N LEU A 44 -29.23 -14.00 -3.00
CA LEU A 44 -30.57 -14.49 -2.68
C LEU A 44 -31.54 -13.31 -2.52
N SER A 45 -32.83 -13.57 -2.69
CA SER A 45 -33.88 -12.56 -2.44
C SER A 45 -33.92 -12.09 -0.99
N THR A 46 -33.43 -12.91 -0.06
CA THR A 46 -33.35 -12.61 1.38
C THR A 46 -32.14 -11.75 1.75
N ASP A 47 -31.19 -11.54 0.83
CA ASP A 47 -29.95 -10.80 1.09
C ASP A 47 -30.11 -9.29 0.93
N GLU A 48 -31.31 -8.79 0.57
CA GLU A 48 -31.56 -7.36 0.65
C GLU A 48 -31.51 -6.95 2.13
N PRO A 49 -30.58 -6.05 2.53
CA PRO A 49 -30.70 -5.44 3.83
C PRO A 49 -32.09 -4.80 3.86
N LEU A 50 -32.90 -5.12 4.88
CA LEU A 50 -34.13 -4.39 5.20
C LEU A 50 -33.81 -2.92 4.97
N GLN A 51 -34.27 -2.36 3.84
CA GLN A 51 -34.07 -0.95 3.57
C GLN A 51 -34.69 -0.28 4.78
N SER A 52 -33.84 0.34 5.60
CA SER A 52 -34.32 1.23 6.64
C SER A 52 -35.27 2.18 5.92
N PHE A 53 -36.54 2.18 6.34
CA PHE A 53 -37.57 3.08 5.85
C PHE A 53 -37.12 4.52 6.11
N GLU A 54 -36.20 5.03 5.31
CA GLU A 54 -35.92 6.44 5.18
C GLU A 54 -36.75 6.91 4.00
N ASP A 55 -37.59 7.91 4.26
CA ASP A 55 -38.57 8.51 3.37
C ASP A 55 -37.94 9.21 2.14
N GLU A 56 -37.15 8.50 1.34
CA GLU A 56 -36.74 9.00 0.02
C GLU A 56 -37.87 8.76 -0.99
N TYR A 57 -38.51 9.86 -1.37
CA TYR A 57 -39.52 9.91 -2.42
C TYR A 57 -39.06 9.13 -3.67
N PRO A 58 -39.88 8.21 -4.21
CA PRO A 58 -39.50 7.40 -5.35
C PRO A 58 -39.22 8.30 -6.55
N ASN A 59 -37.98 8.29 -7.02
CA ASN A 59 -37.60 8.96 -8.25
C ASN A 59 -38.13 8.13 -9.43
N VAL A 60 -39.32 8.50 -9.93
CA VAL A 60 -40.15 7.73 -10.87
C VAL A 60 -39.46 7.49 -12.23
N ASP A 61 -38.38 8.21 -12.56
CA ASP A 61 -37.80 8.21 -13.91
C ASP A 61 -36.54 7.35 -14.09
N LYS A 62 -36.13 6.56 -13.09
CA LYS A 62 -35.08 5.54 -13.28
C LYS A 62 -35.63 4.15 -13.00
N ALA A 63 -36.09 3.50 -14.07
CA ALA A 63 -36.21 2.05 -14.13
C ALA A 63 -34.82 1.41 -13.97
N ALA A 64 -34.31 1.40 -12.75
CA ALA A 64 -33.17 0.60 -12.36
C ALA A 64 -33.58 -0.85 -12.61
N LYS A 65 -32.97 -1.49 -13.60
CA LYS A 65 -33.11 -2.93 -13.81
C LYS A 65 -32.68 -3.59 -12.50
N SER A 66 -33.65 -4.04 -11.70
CA SER A 66 -33.39 -4.76 -10.46
C SER A 66 -32.45 -5.91 -10.80
N LYS A 67 -31.42 -6.10 -9.98
CA LYS A 67 -30.54 -7.25 -10.17
C LYS A 67 -31.40 -8.50 -10.03
N PRO A 68 -31.24 -9.51 -10.90
CA PRO A 68 -32.03 -10.73 -10.79
C PRO A 68 -31.66 -11.42 -9.47
N HIS A 69 -32.61 -11.45 -8.53
CA HIS A 69 -32.52 -12.25 -7.32
C HIS A 69 -32.93 -13.68 -7.63
N VAL A 70 -32.36 -14.62 -6.89
CA VAL A 70 -32.65 -16.04 -7.02
C VAL A 70 -33.24 -16.55 -5.71
N GLU A 71 -34.26 -17.42 -5.80
CA GLU A 71 -34.85 -18.07 -4.63
C GLU A 71 -33.84 -19.00 -3.94
N ALA A 72 -33.98 -19.20 -2.61
CA ALA A 72 -33.08 -20.07 -1.84
C ALA A 72 -32.99 -21.50 -2.40
N ALA A 73 -34.10 -22.04 -2.90
CA ALA A 73 -34.16 -23.36 -3.55
C ALA A 73 -33.28 -23.47 -4.82
N ASN A 74 -32.92 -22.33 -5.43
CA ASN A 74 -32.02 -22.25 -6.58
C ASN A 74 -30.59 -21.84 -6.16
N GLY A 75 -30.22 -22.09 -4.90
CA GLY A 75 -29.00 -21.60 -4.26
C GLY A 75 -27.70 -21.95 -5.00
N PHE A 76 -27.67 -23.00 -5.82
CA PHE A 76 -26.48 -23.34 -6.62
C PHE A 76 -26.80 -23.50 -8.11
N GLN A 77 -27.57 -22.56 -8.67
CA GLN A 77 -27.84 -22.49 -10.10
C GLN A 77 -26.86 -21.55 -10.81
N PHE A 78 -26.23 -22.03 -11.88
CA PHE A 78 -25.40 -21.20 -12.74
C PHE A 78 -26.29 -20.40 -13.70
N THR A 79 -26.21 -19.07 -13.64
CA THR A 79 -26.99 -18.16 -14.49
C THR A 79 -26.12 -17.53 -15.57
N GLN A 80 -26.75 -16.93 -16.59
CA GLN A 80 -26.02 -16.21 -17.64
C GLN A 80 -25.21 -15.02 -17.08
N SER A 81 -25.64 -14.43 -15.95
CA SER A 81 -24.89 -13.36 -15.28
C SER A 81 -23.57 -13.85 -14.69
N VAL A 82 -23.44 -15.14 -14.39
CA VAL A 82 -22.15 -15.74 -14.01
C VAL A 82 -21.16 -15.60 -15.18
N LEU A 83 -21.63 -15.83 -16.42
CA LEU A 83 -20.78 -15.75 -17.61
C LEU A 83 -20.30 -14.34 -17.92
N SER A 84 -21.11 -13.32 -17.66
CA SER A 84 -20.72 -11.91 -17.87
C SER A 84 -19.57 -11.46 -16.97
N ASN A 85 -19.28 -12.20 -15.89
CA ASN A 85 -18.21 -11.86 -14.96
C ASN A 85 -16.87 -12.57 -15.28
N PHE A 86 -16.84 -13.48 -16.26
CA PHE A 86 -15.59 -14.08 -16.73
C PHE A 86 -14.85 -13.16 -17.70
N PRO A 87 -13.50 -13.24 -17.75
CA PRO A 87 -12.73 -12.65 -18.85
C PRO A 87 -13.27 -13.15 -20.20
N SER A 88 -13.32 -12.29 -21.21
CA SER A 88 -13.95 -12.58 -22.51
C SER A 88 -13.52 -13.92 -23.13
N GLY A 89 -12.25 -14.29 -23.00
CA GLY A 89 -11.73 -15.58 -23.49
C GLY A 89 -12.16 -16.81 -22.69
N GLN A 90 -12.50 -16.67 -21.40
CA GLN A 90 -13.09 -17.76 -20.60
C GLN A 90 -14.60 -17.83 -20.81
N ALA A 91 -15.28 -16.68 -20.91
CA ALA A 91 -16.72 -16.61 -21.14
C ALA A 91 -17.11 -17.30 -22.46
N SER A 92 -16.32 -17.12 -23.53
CA SER A 92 -16.57 -17.77 -24.82
C SER A 92 -16.47 -19.29 -24.80
N ALA A 93 -15.86 -19.87 -23.77
CA ALA A 93 -15.76 -21.33 -23.62
C ALA A 93 -17.06 -21.96 -23.08
N PHE A 94 -18.04 -21.15 -22.65
CA PHE A 94 -19.30 -21.59 -22.07
C PHE A 94 -20.48 -21.10 -22.92
N SER A 95 -21.20 -22.04 -23.53
CA SER A 95 -22.49 -21.76 -24.18
C SER A 95 -23.63 -21.77 -23.16
N ALA A 96 -24.78 -21.18 -23.52
CA ALA A 96 -26.01 -21.34 -22.74
C ALA A 96 -26.36 -22.83 -22.56
N ASP A 97 -26.10 -23.66 -23.58
CA ASP A 97 -26.27 -25.11 -23.51
C ASP A 97 -25.32 -25.74 -22.47
N SER A 98 -24.07 -25.28 -22.38
CA SER A 98 -23.13 -25.76 -21.36
C SER A 98 -23.62 -25.45 -19.94
N LEU A 99 -24.22 -24.28 -19.72
CA LEU A 99 -24.84 -23.94 -18.43
C LEU A 99 -26.04 -24.84 -18.14
N ALA A 100 -26.92 -25.05 -19.12
CA ALA A 100 -28.08 -25.92 -18.98
C ALA A 100 -27.67 -27.36 -18.67
N GLN A 101 -26.66 -27.88 -19.38
CA GLN A 101 -26.09 -29.20 -19.15
C GLN A 101 -25.44 -29.32 -17.77
N ALA A 102 -24.70 -28.30 -17.31
CA ALA A 102 -24.11 -28.26 -15.98
C ALA A 102 -25.16 -28.26 -14.87
N ASN A 103 -26.18 -27.40 -14.99
CA ASN A 103 -27.30 -27.32 -14.04
C ASN A 103 -28.12 -28.62 -14.02
N HIS A 104 -28.37 -29.22 -15.19
CA HIS A 104 -29.09 -30.50 -15.30
C HIS A 104 -28.33 -31.65 -14.65
N PHE A 105 -27.03 -31.78 -14.96
CA PHE A 105 -26.19 -32.80 -14.32
C PHE A 105 -26.21 -32.65 -12.79
N TYR A 106 -26.06 -31.42 -12.31
CA TYR A 106 -25.94 -31.17 -10.89
C TYR A 106 -27.26 -31.35 -10.13
N GLY A 107 -28.32 -30.66 -10.56
CA GLY A 107 -29.62 -30.67 -9.88
C GLY A 107 -30.42 -31.96 -10.09
N THR A 108 -30.41 -32.50 -11.32
CA THR A 108 -31.25 -33.66 -11.65
C THR A 108 -30.55 -34.99 -11.39
N TRP A 109 -29.26 -35.10 -11.70
CA TRP A 109 -28.56 -36.38 -11.59
C TRP A 109 -27.76 -36.52 -10.30
N PHE A 110 -26.82 -35.62 -10.05
CA PHE A 110 -25.87 -35.75 -8.94
C PHE A 110 -26.57 -35.73 -7.58
N TRP A 111 -27.50 -34.79 -7.37
CA TRP A 111 -28.25 -34.72 -6.13
C TRP A 111 -29.24 -35.88 -5.95
N ALA A 112 -29.90 -36.32 -7.01
CA ALA A 112 -30.78 -37.48 -6.97
C ALA A 112 -30.02 -38.76 -6.58
N GLU A 113 -28.79 -38.91 -7.08
CA GLU A 113 -27.93 -40.03 -6.71
C GLU A 113 -27.48 -39.95 -5.25
N ILE A 114 -27.12 -38.77 -4.73
CA ILE A 114 -26.84 -38.59 -3.30
C ILE A 114 -28.06 -38.98 -2.46
N LYS A 115 -29.25 -38.49 -2.81
CA LYS A 115 -30.51 -38.86 -2.14
C LYS A 115 -30.72 -40.37 -2.14
N ARG A 116 -30.52 -41.03 -3.30
CA ARG A 116 -30.64 -42.48 -3.43
C ARG A 116 -29.69 -43.22 -2.50
N GLN A 117 -28.43 -42.80 -2.42
CA GLN A 117 -27.44 -43.42 -1.53
C GLN A 117 -27.77 -43.19 -0.04
N ARG A 118 -28.34 -42.04 0.32
CA ARG A 118 -28.80 -41.78 1.70
C ARG A 118 -29.97 -42.68 2.10
N VAL A 119 -30.90 -42.95 1.20
CA VAL A 119 -31.99 -43.93 1.42
C VAL A 119 -31.44 -45.34 1.68
N LEU A 120 -30.27 -45.67 1.12
CA LEU A 120 -29.54 -46.92 1.39
C LEU A 120 -28.76 -46.92 2.73
N GLY A 121 -28.91 -45.88 3.56
CA GLY A 121 -28.29 -45.77 4.87
C GLY A 121 -26.86 -45.20 4.86
N TYR A 122 -26.36 -44.72 3.72
CA TYR A 122 -25.05 -44.07 3.66
C TYR A 122 -25.13 -42.63 4.17
N SER A 123 -24.09 -42.19 4.90
CA SER A 123 -23.91 -40.77 5.20
C SER A 123 -23.76 -39.99 3.89
N ALA A 124 -24.06 -38.69 3.88
CA ALA A 124 -23.87 -37.87 2.68
C ALA A 124 -22.41 -37.88 2.20
N HIS A 125 -21.45 -37.92 3.13
CA HIS A 125 -20.03 -38.09 2.85
C HIS A 125 -19.71 -39.45 2.18
N ASP A 126 -20.25 -40.55 2.69
CA ASP A 126 -20.01 -41.88 2.12
C ASP A 126 -20.73 -42.10 0.80
N ALA A 127 -21.94 -41.57 0.68
CA ALA A 127 -22.71 -41.51 -0.56
C ALA A 127 -21.88 -40.85 -1.66
N VAL A 128 -21.34 -39.67 -1.35
CA VAL A 128 -20.48 -38.91 -2.23
C VAL A 128 -19.18 -39.63 -2.58
N LYS A 129 -18.51 -40.28 -1.62
CA LYS A 129 -17.30 -41.08 -1.90
C LYS A 129 -17.58 -42.28 -2.80
N ARG A 130 -18.79 -42.84 -2.72
CA ARG A 130 -19.27 -43.96 -3.55
C ARG A 130 -19.67 -43.52 -4.96
N ILE A 131 -20.04 -42.25 -5.14
CA ILE A 131 -20.21 -41.65 -6.46
C ILE A 131 -18.80 -41.47 -7.04
N ASP A 132 -18.28 -42.52 -7.68
CA ASP A 132 -16.98 -42.47 -8.35
C ASP A 132 -17.05 -41.57 -9.58
N LEU A 133 -16.88 -40.26 -9.35
CA LEU A 133 -16.85 -39.24 -10.40
C LEU A 133 -15.62 -39.39 -11.33
N VAL A 134 -14.64 -40.22 -10.97
CA VAL A 134 -13.37 -40.39 -11.70
C VAL A 134 -13.45 -41.60 -12.65
N HIS A 135 -14.11 -42.68 -12.26
CA HIS A 135 -14.41 -43.85 -13.13
C HIS A 135 -15.86 -43.87 -13.63
N ALA A 136 -16.60 -42.77 -13.49
CA ALA A 136 -18.00 -42.61 -13.90
C ALA A 136 -18.33 -43.04 -15.34
N LYS A 137 -17.33 -43.21 -16.22
CA LYS A 137 -17.50 -43.78 -17.57
C LYS A 137 -18.25 -45.12 -17.58
N THR A 138 -18.17 -45.93 -16.53
CA THR A 138 -18.87 -47.24 -16.46
C THR A 138 -20.30 -47.17 -15.94
N ILE A 139 -20.67 -46.12 -15.19
CA ILE A 139 -21.99 -45.98 -14.54
C ILE A 139 -22.87 -44.97 -15.28
N LEU A 140 -22.28 -43.93 -15.89
CA LEU A 140 -22.95 -42.94 -16.73
C LEU A 140 -23.20 -43.48 -18.15
N LYS A 141 -23.91 -44.61 -18.30
CA LYS A 141 -24.20 -45.23 -19.62
C LYS A 141 -25.18 -44.41 -20.51
N GLY A 142 -25.31 -43.10 -20.31
CA GLY A 142 -26.11 -42.21 -21.15
C GLY A 142 -25.28 -41.02 -21.62
N GLU A 143 -25.27 -40.73 -22.92
CA GLU A 143 -24.49 -39.64 -23.54
C GLU A 143 -24.70 -38.27 -22.87
N ARG A 144 -25.93 -38.00 -22.37
CA ARG A 144 -26.30 -36.72 -21.74
C ARG A 144 -25.66 -36.47 -20.37
N THR A 145 -25.23 -37.50 -19.63
CA THR A 145 -24.68 -37.31 -18.28
C THR A 145 -23.17 -37.07 -18.28
N ASP A 146 -22.42 -37.55 -19.28
CA ASP A 146 -21.00 -37.23 -19.44
C ASP A 146 -20.81 -35.77 -19.89
N GLU A 147 -21.58 -35.30 -20.88
CA GLU A 147 -21.52 -33.90 -21.32
C GLU A 147 -21.84 -32.92 -20.18
N GLY A 148 -22.91 -33.19 -19.42
CA GLY A 148 -23.29 -32.39 -18.26
C GLY A 148 -22.24 -32.37 -17.16
N TRP A 149 -21.59 -33.51 -16.87
CA TRP A 149 -20.46 -33.57 -15.95
C TRP A 149 -19.27 -32.74 -16.43
N GLN A 150 -18.88 -32.88 -17.70
CA GLN A 150 -17.76 -32.10 -18.26
C GLN A 150 -18.06 -30.60 -18.26
N ALA A 151 -19.31 -30.21 -18.54
CA ALA A 151 -19.75 -28.82 -18.47
C ALA A 151 -19.69 -28.28 -17.03
N TYR A 152 -20.28 -29.00 -16.07
CA TYR A 152 -20.23 -28.67 -14.64
C TYR A 152 -18.79 -28.53 -14.15
N ARG A 153 -17.95 -29.51 -14.45
CA ARG A 153 -16.55 -29.52 -14.03
C ARG A 153 -15.78 -28.34 -14.61
N ARG A 154 -15.92 -28.05 -15.91
CA ARG A 154 -15.25 -26.89 -16.54
C ARG A 154 -15.69 -25.59 -15.87
N LEU A 155 -16.97 -25.45 -15.57
CA LEU A 155 -17.55 -24.25 -14.97
C LEU A 155 -17.06 -24.04 -13.55
N VAL A 156 -17.11 -25.06 -12.69
CA VAL A 156 -16.60 -25.00 -11.31
C VAL A 156 -15.11 -24.70 -11.28
N LEU A 157 -14.32 -25.31 -12.16
CA LEU A 157 -12.89 -25.00 -12.29
C LEU A 157 -12.64 -23.54 -12.68
N ALA A 158 -13.44 -22.99 -13.61
CA ALA A 158 -13.33 -21.60 -14.01
C ALA A 158 -13.71 -20.65 -12.86
N LEU A 159 -14.80 -20.94 -12.13
CA LEU A 159 -15.25 -20.15 -10.99
C LEU A 159 -14.24 -20.12 -9.85
N LEU A 160 -13.69 -21.29 -9.51
CA LEU A 160 -12.69 -21.40 -8.44
C LEU A 160 -11.37 -20.74 -8.85
N GLY A 161 -10.98 -20.88 -10.12
CA GLY A 161 -9.67 -20.44 -10.66
C GLY A 161 -9.60 -19.01 -11.19
N ARG A 162 -10.68 -18.21 -11.09
CA ARG A 162 -10.69 -16.81 -11.53
C ARG A 162 -9.81 -15.92 -10.64
N THR A 163 -9.35 -14.81 -11.18
CA THR A 163 -8.69 -13.74 -10.41
C THR A 163 -9.65 -13.22 -9.33
N GLY A 164 -9.18 -13.16 -8.08
CA GLY A 164 -10.04 -12.79 -6.94
C GLY A 164 -11.14 -13.82 -6.60
N GLY A 165 -11.06 -15.04 -7.13
CA GLY A 165 -11.92 -16.16 -6.74
C GLY A 165 -11.37 -16.94 -5.54
N VAL A 166 -12.06 -18.02 -5.17
CA VAL A 166 -11.74 -18.88 -4.02
C VAL A 166 -10.28 -19.34 -3.99
N MET A 167 -9.71 -19.75 -5.14
CA MET A 167 -8.31 -20.20 -5.19
C MET A 167 -7.32 -19.04 -5.05
N SER A 168 -7.67 -17.82 -5.49
CA SER A 168 -6.86 -16.62 -5.29
C SER A 168 -6.84 -16.26 -3.81
N LEU A 169 -8.00 -16.25 -3.16
CA LEU A 169 -8.14 -15.98 -1.73
C LEU A 169 -7.33 -16.97 -0.88
N ALA A 170 -7.40 -18.27 -1.22
CA ALA A 170 -6.59 -19.29 -0.56
C ALA A 170 -5.08 -19.09 -0.79
N ALA A 171 -4.66 -18.68 -1.99
CA ALA A 171 -3.25 -18.36 -2.28
C ALA A 171 -2.76 -17.13 -1.49
N GLU A 172 -3.58 -16.08 -1.40
CA GLU A 172 -3.28 -14.88 -0.62
C GLU A 172 -3.12 -15.19 0.87
N ALA A 173 -3.99 -16.03 1.42
CA ALA A 173 -3.85 -16.52 2.80
C ALA A 173 -2.55 -17.32 2.99
N MET A 174 -2.22 -18.22 2.05
CA MET A 174 -0.95 -18.97 2.11
C MET A 174 0.26 -18.05 2.11
N VAL A 175 0.26 -16.98 1.31
CA VAL A 175 1.34 -15.97 1.30
C VAL A 175 1.45 -15.27 2.66
N ARG A 176 0.33 -14.86 3.26
CA ARG A 176 0.32 -14.19 4.57
C ARG A 176 0.86 -15.09 5.69
N HIS A 177 0.52 -16.38 5.65
CA HIS A 177 0.99 -17.38 6.62
C HIS A 177 2.38 -17.93 6.33
N ARG A 178 3.07 -17.41 5.31
CA ARG A 178 4.35 -17.92 4.82
C ARG A 178 4.35 -19.42 4.48
N ALA A 179 3.18 -19.93 4.07
CA ALA A 179 2.90 -21.34 3.82
C ALA A 179 2.91 -21.66 2.33
N THR A 180 3.62 -20.88 1.51
CA THR A 180 3.73 -21.14 0.07
C THR A 180 4.86 -22.14 -0.22
N PRO A 181 4.76 -22.91 -1.33
CA PRO A 181 5.86 -23.80 -1.73
C PRO A 181 7.21 -23.10 -1.89
N ALA A 182 7.21 -21.83 -2.31
CA ALA A 182 8.45 -21.06 -2.51
C ALA A 182 9.13 -20.73 -1.18
N GLU A 183 8.35 -20.36 -0.17
CA GLU A 183 8.89 -20.07 1.17
C GLU A 183 9.37 -21.33 1.86
N CYS A 184 8.59 -22.42 1.78
CA CYS A 184 9.00 -23.70 2.35
C CYS A 184 10.25 -24.25 1.63
N TRP A 185 10.36 -24.03 0.31
CA TRP A 185 11.56 -24.40 -0.43
C TRP A 185 12.77 -23.53 -0.07
N ARG A 186 12.59 -22.22 0.14
CA ARG A 186 13.65 -21.35 0.69
C ARG A 186 14.12 -21.86 2.05
N ASP A 187 13.19 -22.17 2.96
CA ASP A 187 13.53 -22.64 4.30
C ASP A 187 14.26 -24.01 4.25
N ALA A 188 13.85 -24.90 3.35
CA ALA A 188 14.54 -26.18 3.10
C ALA A 188 15.95 -25.99 2.52
N ARG A 189 16.17 -24.96 1.68
CA ARG A 189 17.50 -24.59 1.19
C ARG A 189 18.37 -24.02 2.30
N ASP A 190 17.82 -23.16 3.14
CA ASP A 190 18.53 -22.63 4.32
C ASP A 190 18.92 -23.74 5.29
N GLU A 191 18.06 -24.72 5.50
CA GLU A 191 18.38 -25.92 6.28
C GLU A 191 19.48 -26.75 5.60
N ASN A 192 19.40 -26.96 4.28
CA ASN A 192 20.44 -27.64 3.51
C ASN A 192 21.81 -26.96 3.64
N ARG A 193 21.87 -25.61 3.66
CA ARG A 193 23.11 -24.83 3.87
C ARG A 193 23.70 -25.03 5.27
N ARG A 194 22.88 -25.32 6.28
CA ARG A 194 23.29 -25.46 7.69
C ARG A 194 23.70 -26.88 8.07
N LYS A 195 23.54 -27.87 7.19
CA LYS A 195 23.93 -29.26 7.50
C LYS A 195 25.43 -29.34 7.75
N VAL A 196 25.79 -29.70 8.98
CA VAL A 196 27.18 -29.90 9.42
C VAL A 196 27.67 -31.30 9.00
N ASP A 197 26.77 -32.28 8.99
CA ASP A 197 27.06 -33.67 8.64
C ASP A 197 26.48 -34.02 7.27
N GLY A 198 27.37 -34.24 6.30
CA GLY A 198 27.03 -34.60 4.92
C GLY A 198 27.34 -33.50 3.90
N SER A 199 27.54 -33.88 2.64
CA SER A 199 27.68 -32.90 1.55
C SER A 199 26.33 -32.21 1.32
N PRO A 200 26.24 -30.87 1.48
CA PRO A 200 25.01 -30.14 1.16
C PRO A 200 24.65 -30.39 -0.30
N LEU A 201 23.36 -30.60 -0.58
CA LEU A 201 22.88 -30.72 -1.96
C LEU A 201 23.12 -29.41 -2.70
N SER A 202 23.23 -29.46 -4.03
CA SER A 202 23.16 -28.24 -4.83
C SER A 202 21.84 -27.50 -4.54
N GLU A 203 21.88 -26.17 -4.46
CA GLU A 203 20.72 -25.31 -4.18
C GLU A 203 19.49 -25.68 -5.04
N TYR A 204 19.72 -25.99 -6.33
CA TYR A 204 18.67 -26.34 -7.29
C TYR A 204 18.25 -27.82 -7.26
N GLU A 205 18.91 -28.64 -6.45
CA GLU A 205 18.61 -30.07 -6.24
C GLU A 205 17.82 -30.30 -4.95
N VAL A 206 17.70 -29.28 -4.09
CA VAL A 206 16.84 -29.34 -2.90
C VAL A 206 15.39 -29.55 -3.32
N PRO A 207 14.72 -30.63 -2.89
CA PRO A 207 13.34 -30.91 -3.30
C PRO A 207 12.37 -29.91 -2.68
N ILE A 208 11.29 -29.59 -3.40
CA ILE A 208 10.16 -28.83 -2.83
C ILE A 208 9.51 -29.70 -1.74
N PRO A 209 9.35 -29.20 -0.49
CA PRO A 209 8.72 -29.95 0.58
C PRO A 209 7.31 -30.44 0.23
N SER A 210 6.85 -31.49 0.92
CA SER A 210 5.47 -31.97 0.79
C SER A 210 4.51 -30.99 1.47
N ALA A 211 3.26 -30.93 0.98
CA ALA A 211 2.27 -29.95 1.44
C ALA A 211 1.88 -30.12 2.91
N GLY A 212 1.78 -31.37 3.39
CA GLY A 212 1.09 -31.74 4.63
C GLY A 212 1.44 -30.89 5.87
N PRO A 213 2.71 -30.71 6.22
CA PRO A 213 3.11 -29.91 7.39
C PRO A 213 2.71 -28.44 7.31
N PHE A 214 2.59 -27.89 6.10
CA PHE A 214 2.41 -26.45 5.87
C PHE A 214 0.94 -26.09 5.57
N THR A 215 0.22 -26.99 4.89
CA THR A 215 -1.19 -26.77 4.52
C THR A 215 -2.18 -27.20 5.62
N GLY A 216 -1.69 -27.88 6.67
CA GLY A 216 -2.50 -28.36 7.79
C GLY A 216 -2.65 -27.40 8.95
N SER A 217 -2.04 -26.21 8.91
CA SER A 217 -2.13 -25.24 10.01
C SER A 217 -3.56 -24.77 10.23
N LEU A 218 -4.07 -24.90 11.46
CA LEU A 218 -5.43 -24.46 11.80
C LEU A 218 -5.62 -22.96 11.56
N THR A 219 -4.61 -22.14 11.83
CA THR A 219 -4.70 -20.68 11.61
C THR A 219 -4.85 -20.32 10.14
N LEU A 220 -4.17 -21.06 9.26
CA LEU A 220 -4.29 -20.88 7.81
C LEU A 220 -5.67 -21.34 7.34
N LEU A 221 -6.13 -22.51 7.79
CA LEU A 221 -7.43 -23.05 7.40
C LEU A 221 -8.59 -22.18 7.88
N ASP A 222 -8.49 -21.61 9.07
CA ASP A 222 -9.51 -20.73 9.64
C ASP A 222 -9.58 -19.41 8.85
N GLU A 223 -8.43 -18.81 8.53
CA GLU A 223 -8.38 -17.61 7.70
C GLU A 223 -8.92 -17.84 6.28
N VAL A 224 -8.58 -18.98 5.67
CA VAL A 224 -9.13 -19.35 4.36
C VAL A 224 -10.64 -19.55 4.44
N ALA A 225 -11.15 -20.15 5.51
CA ALA A 225 -12.58 -20.35 5.70
C ALA A 225 -13.32 -19.02 5.83
N GLU A 226 -12.83 -18.10 6.65
CA GLU A 226 -13.42 -16.75 6.80
C GLU A 226 -13.39 -15.99 5.47
N LEU A 227 -12.28 -16.06 4.72
CA LEU A 227 -12.17 -15.41 3.42
C LEU A 227 -13.14 -15.97 2.37
N VAL A 228 -13.29 -17.30 2.34
CA VAL A 228 -14.06 -17.99 1.31
C VAL A 228 -15.55 -17.99 1.63
N PHE A 229 -15.92 -18.19 2.89
CA PHE A 229 -17.31 -18.41 3.29
C PHE A 229 -17.94 -17.25 4.05
N GLY A 230 -17.13 -16.35 4.61
CA GLY A 230 -17.59 -15.23 5.45
C GLY A 230 -17.41 -15.49 6.95
N PRO A 231 -17.60 -14.47 7.79
CA PRO A 231 -17.46 -14.59 9.25
C PRO A 231 -18.48 -15.53 9.90
N GLU A 232 -19.56 -15.87 9.20
CA GLU A 232 -20.66 -16.72 9.67
C GLU A 232 -20.23 -18.18 9.91
N VAL A 233 -19.05 -18.59 9.40
CA VAL A 233 -18.49 -19.93 9.64
C VAL A 233 -17.83 -20.08 10.99
N VAL A 234 -17.65 -18.98 11.72
CA VAL A 234 -17.11 -18.96 13.08
C VAL A 234 -18.25 -19.23 14.05
N ASN A 235 -18.15 -20.34 14.78
CA ASN A 235 -19.15 -20.70 15.79
C ASN A 235 -19.07 -19.77 17.02
N ASP A 236 -20.03 -19.91 17.94
CA ASP A 236 -20.11 -19.11 19.18
C ASP A 236 -18.86 -19.19 20.08
N ARG A 237 -17.99 -20.19 19.85
CA ARG A 237 -16.72 -20.37 20.57
C ARG A 237 -15.54 -19.67 19.89
N GLY A 238 -15.78 -18.91 18.83
CA GLY A 238 -14.73 -18.23 18.07
C GLY A 238 -13.88 -19.18 17.22
N SER A 239 -14.41 -20.35 16.86
CA SER A 239 -13.68 -21.35 16.05
C SER A 239 -14.43 -21.70 14.78
N VAL A 240 -13.71 -21.94 13.70
CA VAL A 240 -14.30 -22.40 12.44
C VAL A 240 -14.71 -23.87 12.56
N ASP A 241 -15.90 -24.22 12.07
CA ASP A 241 -16.38 -25.61 12.05
C ASP A 241 -15.41 -26.53 11.27
N SER A 242 -15.24 -27.77 11.75
CA SER A 242 -14.36 -28.74 11.11
C SER A 242 -14.73 -29.03 9.66
N ILE A 243 -16.01 -28.94 9.30
CA ILE A 243 -16.49 -29.14 7.93
C ILE A 243 -15.86 -28.12 6.97
N TYR A 244 -15.83 -26.84 7.35
CA TYR A 244 -15.22 -25.80 6.53
C TYR A 244 -13.71 -25.97 6.45
N ARG A 245 -13.07 -26.40 7.53
CA ARG A 245 -11.63 -26.71 7.56
C ARG A 245 -11.26 -27.83 6.61
N GLU A 246 -12.07 -28.89 6.52
CA GLU A 246 -11.85 -29.99 5.57
C GLU A 246 -11.92 -29.51 4.12
N CYS A 247 -12.91 -28.69 3.79
CA CYS A 247 -13.01 -28.05 2.48
C CYS A 247 -11.79 -27.15 2.20
N CYS A 248 -11.43 -26.27 3.14
CA CYS A 248 -10.28 -25.37 3.02
C CYS A 248 -8.97 -26.14 2.87
N LYS A 249 -8.81 -27.28 3.55
CA LYS A 249 -7.64 -28.14 3.41
C LYS A 249 -7.50 -28.68 1.98
N ILE A 250 -8.59 -29.05 1.32
CA ILE A 250 -8.57 -29.47 -0.09
C ILE A 250 -8.16 -28.30 -0.99
N LEU A 251 -8.75 -27.11 -0.76
CA LEU A 251 -8.44 -25.89 -1.53
C LEU A 251 -6.97 -25.49 -1.39
N VAL A 252 -6.46 -25.38 -0.17
CA VAL A 252 -5.07 -25.01 0.14
C VAL A 252 -4.10 -26.05 -0.44
N ASN A 253 -4.36 -27.35 -0.29
CA ASN A 253 -3.52 -28.38 -0.91
C ASN A 253 -3.49 -28.25 -2.43
N ARG A 254 -4.61 -27.86 -3.05
CA ARG A 254 -4.62 -27.63 -4.49
C ARG A 254 -3.83 -26.40 -4.89
N VAL A 255 -4.01 -25.28 -4.18
CA VAL A 255 -3.23 -24.06 -4.42
C VAL A 255 -1.74 -24.39 -4.29
N TRP A 256 -1.37 -25.13 -3.24
CA TRP A 256 -0.02 -25.63 -3.04
C TRP A 256 0.47 -26.41 -4.27
N GLU A 257 -0.26 -27.41 -4.77
CA GLU A 257 0.14 -28.16 -5.96
C GLU A 257 0.38 -27.26 -7.17
N GLN A 258 -0.51 -26.30 -7.41
CA GLN A 258 -0.41 -25.39 -8.55
C GLN A 258 0.83 -24.51 -8.42
N MET A 259 1.05 -23.93 -7.24
CA MET A 259 2.23 -23.11 -6.94
C MET A 259 3.51 -23.94 -7.00
N ALA A 260 3.51 -25.18 -6.50
CA ALA A 260 4.68 -26.06 -6.51
C ALA A 260 5.08 -26.48 -7.94
N ARG A 261 4.12 -26.71 -8.85
CA ARG A 261 4.42 -26.97 -10.27
C ARG A 261 5.01 -25.75 -10.97
N LYS A 262 4.46 -24.56 -10.71
CA LYS A 262 5.01 -23.30 -11.20
C LYS A 262 6.43 -23.10 -10.67
N LEU A 263 6.62 -23.30 -9.37
CA LEU A 263 7.92 -23.20 -8.70
C LEU A 263 8.94 -24.18 -9.30
N LYS A 264 8.59 -25.46 -9.50
CA LYS A 264 9.49 -26.44 -10.14
C LYS A 264 9.97 -25.99 -11.52
N THR A 265 9.08 -25.36 -12.29
CA THR A 265 9.43 -24.78 -13.59
C THR A 265 10.35 -23.57 -13.43
N CYS A 266 10.07 -22.70 -12.47
CA CYS A 266 10.91 -21.54 -12.15
C CYS A 266 12.31 -21.97 -11.66
N ILE A 267 12.43 -22.96 -10.78
CA ILE A 267 13.71 -23.50 -10.30
C ILE A 267 14.57 -23.99 -11.46
N LYS A 268 13.98 -24.77 -12.39
CA LYS A 268 14.70 -25.24 -13.58
C LYS A 268 15.19 -24.07 -14.43
N LYS A 269 14.35 -23.06 -14.65
CA LYS A 269 14.73 -21.86 -15.40
C LYS A 269 15.80 -21.04 -14.66
N SER A 270 15.70 -20.92 -13.34
CA SER A 270 16.66 -20.21 -12.51
C SER A 270 18.04 -20.87 -12.58
N LYS A 271 18.10 -22.21 -12.47
CA LYS A 271 19.34 -22.99 -12.66
C LYS A 271 20.00 -22.69 -14.01
N THR A 272 19.23 -22.73 -15.10
CA THR A 272 19.76 -22.43 -16.44
C THR A 272 20.23 -20.97 -16.53
N MET A 273 19.42 -20.01 -16.06
CA MET A 273 19.78 -18.59 -16.12
C MET A 273 21.00 -18.24 -15.27
N CYS A 274 21.17 -18.90 -14.12
CA CYS A 274 22.36 -18.75 -13.27
C CYS A 274 23.62 -19.26 -14.00
N ALA A 275 23.55 -20.41 -14.66
CA ALA A 275 24.66 -20.95 -15.44
C ALA A 275 25.01 -20.06 -16.64
N ASP A 276 23.98 -19.61 -17.38
CA ASP A 276 24.13 -18.68 -18.50
C ASP A 276 24.74 -17.35 -18.05
N MET A 277 24.32 -16.85 -16.88
CA MET A 277 24.83 -15.60 -16.31
C MET A 277 26.31 -15.71 -15.97
N THR A 278 26.73 -16.79 -15.29
CA THR A 278 28.15 -17.02 -14.98
C THR A 278 28.98 -17.04 -16.27
N MET A 279 28.54 -17.79 -17.29
CA MET A 279 29.24 -17.82 -18.59
C MET A 279 29.31 -16.43 -19.26
N LEU A 280 28.24 -15.65 -19.21
CA LEU A 280 28.21 -14.31 -19.81
C LEU A 280 29.10 -13.31 -19.06
N ILE A 281 29.16 -13.39 -17.72
CA ILE A 281 30.07 -12.56 -16.92
C ILE A 281 31.52 -12.94 -17.23
N ASP A 282 31.84 -14.23 -17.27
CA ASP A 282 33.20 -14.70 -17.57
C ASP A 282 33.62 -14.30 -18.99
N TYR A 283 32.72 -14.45 -19.97
CA TYR A 283 32.98 -14.01 -21.34
C TYR A 283 33.12 -12.49 -21.46
N ALA A 284 32.32 -11.71 -20.72
CA ALA A 284 32.44 -10.26 -20.67
C ALA A 284 33.76 -9.81 -20.01
N LYS A 285 34.25 -10.53 -19.00
CA LYS A 285 35.56 -10.31 -18.38
C LYS A 285 36.71 -10.60 -19.35
N GLU A 286 36.61 -11.67 -20.13
CA GLU A 286 37.66 -12.07 -21.08
C GLU A 286 37.72 -11.15 -22.31
N THR A 287 36.57 -10.75 -22.85
CA THR A 287 36.49 -10.00 -24.11
C THR A 287 36.50 -8.48 -23.95
N GLY A 288 35.94 -7.96 -22.85
CA GLY A 288 35.74 -6.53 -22.63
C GLY A 288 34.70 -5.88 -23.57
N GLU A 289 33.98 -6.65 -24.38
CA GLU A 289 33.04 -6.10 -25.36
C GLU A 289 31.71 -5.65 -24.71
N ALA A 290 31.24 -4.46 -25.10
CA ALA A 290 29.99 -3.86 -24.65
C ALA A 290 28.77 -4.78 -24.83
N GLY A 291 28.72 -5.47 -25.97
CA GLY A 291 27.61 -6.36 -26.33
C GLY A 291 27.40 -7.48 -25.32
N ASN A 292 28.49 -8.03 -24.78
CA ASN A 292 28.47 -9.12 -23.82
C ASN A 292 28.01 -8.64 -22.44
N LEU A 293 28.40 -7.44 -22.04
CA LEU A 293 27.92 -6.79 -20.81
C LEU A 293 26.41 -6.49 -20.88
N VAL A 294 25.93 -5.97 -22.01
CA VAL A 294 24.49 -5.73 -22.23
C VAL A 294 23.71 -7.05 -22.24
N ALA A 295 24.28 -8.11 -22.85
CA ALA A 295 23.68 -9.44 -22.83
C ALA A 295 23.59 -10.00 -21.40
N ALA A 296 24.67 -9.88 -20.61
CA ALA A 296 24.71 -10.25 -19.19
C ALA A 296 23.63 -9.50 -18.39
N LEU A 297 23.52 -8.17 -18.53
CA LEU A 297 22.49 -7.36 -17.87
C LEU A 297 21.06 -7.80 -18.23
N ARG A 298 20.78 -8.06 -19.51
CA ARG A 298 19.46 -8.54 -19.96
C ARG A 298 19.14 -9.92 -19.37
N HIS A 299 20.14 -10.80 -19.30
CA HIS A 299 20.00 -12.11 -18.67
C HIS A 299 19.79 -11.99 -17.17
N PHE A 300 20.55 -11.14 -16.48
CA PHE A 300 20.38 -10.85 -15.07
C PHE A 300 18.98 -10.34 -14.74
N LYS A 301 18.43 -9.42 -15.56
CA LYS A 301 17.05 -8.94 -15.39
C LYS A 301 16.02 -10.06 -15.48
N LYS A 302 16.14 -10.94 -16.50
CA LYS A 302 15.27 -12.11 -16.64
C LYS A 302 15.42 -13.07 -15.46
N TRP A 303 16.65 -13.27 -14.98
CA TRP A 303 16.94 -14.11 -13.84
C TRP A 303 16.36 -13.53 -12.55
N ARG A 304 16.51 -12.22 -12.30
CA ARG A 304 15.96 -11.53 -11.12
C ARG A 304 14.46 -11.71 -10.98
N THR A 305 13.70 -11.57 -12.07
CA THR A 305 12.24 -11.83 -12.06
C THR A 305 11.90 -13.27 -11.69
N ILE A 306 12.75 -14.24 -12.07
CA ILE A 306 12.58 -15.64 -11.67
C ILE A 306 13.00 -15.81 -10.20
N ALA A 307 14.12 -15.20 -9.80
CA ALA A 307 14.70 -15.22 -8.46
C ALA A 307 13.73 -14.64 -7.41
N GLU A 308 12.97 -13.60 -7.74
CA GLU A 308 11.93 -13.06 -6.87
C GLU A 308 10.78 -14.05 -6.66
N LYS A 309 10.37 -14.76 -7.72
CA LYS A 309 9.31 -15.78 -7.66
C LYS A 309 9.73 -17.05 -6.91
N THR A 310 11.02 -17.36 -6.92
CA THR A 310 11.64 -18.49 -6.21
C THR A 310 12.18 -18.10 -4.83
N LEU A 311 12.12 -16.81 -4.48
CA LEU A 311 12.70 -16.21 -3.27
C LEU A 311 14.22 -16.41 -3.13
N GLU A 312 14.91 -16.43 -4.28
CA GLU A 312 16.36 -16.51 -4.42
C GLU A 312 17.07 -15.16 -4.41
N SER A 313 16.34 -14.05 -4.57
CA SER A 313 16.95 -12.71 -4.74
C SER A 313 17.78 -12.23 -3.55
N LYS A 314 17.62 -12.86 -2.38
CA LYS A 314 18.39 -12.58 -1.15
C LYS A 314 19.45 -13.63 -0.84
N ASP A 315 19.57 -14.65 -1.69
CA ASP A 315 20.53 -15.73 -1.48
C ASP A 315 21.93 -15.30 -1.91
N LEU A 316 22.94 -15.82 -1.21
CA LEU A 316 24.36 -15.53 -1.49
C LEU A 316 24.76 -15.77 -2.96
N PRO A 317 24.33 -16.84 -3.65
CA PRO A 317 24.68 -17.03 -5.06
C PRO A 317 24.09 -15.99 -6.01
N PHE A 318 22.93 -15.41 -5.66
CA PHE A 318 22.34 -14.35 -6.47
C PHE A 318 23.09 -13.03 -6.21
N ILE A 319 23.30 -12.70 -4.94
CA ILE A 319 24.04 -11.49 -4.50
C ILE A 319 25.48 -11.52 -5.02
N SER A 320 26.14 -12.67 -5.05
CA SER A 320 27.51 -12.78 -5.56
C SER A 320 27.60 -12.50 -7.06
N GLN A 321 26.59 -12.89 -7.83
CA GLN A 321 26.52 -12.61 -9.27
C GLN A 321 26.16 -11.15 -9.54
N GLU A 322 25.27 -10.56 -8.73
CA GLU A 322 24.99 -9.12 -8.76
C GLU A 322 26.27 -8.32 -8.48
N LYS A 323 27.00 -8.68 -7.42
CA LYS A 323 28.27 -8.06 -7.06
C LYS A 323 29.34 -8.28 -8.12
N ALA A 324 29.44 -9.47 -8.72
CA ALA A 324 30.39 -9.74 -9.79
C ALA A 324 30.12 -8.88 -11.03
N LEU A 325 28.84 -8.60 -11.31
CA LEU A 325 28.44 -7.68 -12.37
C LEU A 325 28.81 -6.23 -12.00
N GLU A 326 28.57 -5.80 -10.76
CA GLU A 326 28.97 -4.47 -10.27
C GLU A 326 30.50 -4.27 -10.31
N GLU A 327 31.28 -5.26 -9.87
CA GLU A 327 32.74 -5.24 -9.92
C GLU A 327 33.23 -5.17 -11.37
N LEU A 328 32.58 -5.87 -12.31
CA LEU A 328 32.87 -5.77 -13.74
C LEU A 328 32.61 -4.35 -14.27
N PHE A 329 31.53 -3.70 -13.84
CA PHE A 329 31.26 -2.29 -14.17
C PHE A 329 32.32 -1.33 -13.62
N GLN A 330 32.83 -1.59 -12.41
CA GLN A 330 33.91 -0.79 -11.81
C GLN A 330 35.23 -0.97 -12.55
N GLN A 331 35.60 -2.22 -12.88
CA GLN A 331 36.85 -2.55 -13.59
C GLN A 331 36.94 -1.95 -14.99
N LEU A 332 35.81 -1.76 -15.69
CA LEU A 332 35.78 -1.16 -17.03
C LEU A 332 36.00 0.36 -17.03
N GLY A 333 36.47 0.95 -15.92
CA GLY A 333 37.03 2.31 -15.91
C GLY A 333 36.08 3.42 -15.47
N HIS A 334 35.06 3.09 -14.67
CA HIS A 334 34.22 4.11 -14.02
C HIS A 334 34.49 4.16 -12.52
N ASP A 335 35.64 4.76 -12.17
CA ASP A 335 36.02 5.09 -10.79
C ASP A 335 35.36 6.40 -10.31
N GLU A 336 34.12 6.67 -10.74
CA GLU A 336 33.24 7.60 -10.02
C GLU A 336 32.39 6.76 -9.08
N GLN A 337 32.76 6.83 -7.79
CA GLN A 337 32.01 6.35 -6.65
C GLN A 337 30.50 6.37 -6.94
N LEU A 338 29.88 5.18 -6.91
CA LEU A 338 28.42 4.95 -6.97
C LEU A 338 27.66 5.55 -5.76
N GLY A 339 28.19 6.62 -5.17
CA GLY A 339 27.65 7.34 -4.02
C GLY A 339 28.31 8.70 -3.85
N ASP A 340 28.13 9.62 -4.81
CA ASP A 340 28.08 11.08 -4.59
C ASP A 340 27.97 11.83 -5.93
N ALA A 341 26.81 11.74 -6.59
CA ALA A 341 26.49 12.59 -7.74
C ALA A 341 26.12 14.00 -7.25
N GLY A 342 27.11 14.84 -6.94
CA GLY A 342 26.82 16.18 -6.45
C GLY A 342 27.99 17.12 -6.19
N LYS A 343 29.01 17.20 -7.07
CA LYS A 343 29.88 18.38 -7.18
C LYS A 343 30.77 18.33 -8.43
N LYS A 344 30.37 19.02 -9.50
CA LYS A 344 31.31 19.51 -10.52
C LYS A 344 31.52 21.01 -10.31
N LYS A 345 32.73 21.38 -9.88
CA LYS A 345 33.35 22.69 -10.20
C LYS A 345 34.36 22.42 -11.31
N GLY A 346 34.25 23.18 -12.39
CA GLY A 346 35.14 23.07 -13.54
C GLY A 346 36.48 23.77 -13.32
N GLN A 347 37.49 23.31 -14.05
CA GLN A 347 38.46 24.15 -14.74
C GLN A 347 39.21 23.28 -15.75
N GLY A 348 39.29 23.74 -16.99
CA GLY A 348 39.73 22.96 -18.14
C GLY A 348 41.24 22.87 -18.33
N SER A 349 41.66 22.07 -19.31
CA SER A 349 42.67 22.45 -20.32
C SER A 349 42.92 21.32 -21.32
N THR A 350 42.84 21.71 -22.60
CA THR A 350 43.67 21.29 -23.75
C THR A 350 44.06 19.81 -23.96
N GLY A 351 43.52 19.25 -25.04
CA GLY A 351 44.33 18.72 -26.15
C GLY A 351 44.75 17.25 -26.09
N ARG A 352 44.33 16.48 -27.10
CA ARG A 352 45.18 15.85 -28.16
C ARG A 352 44.54 14.54 -28.64
N LYS A 353 44.40 14.44 -29.96
CA LYS A 353 43.97 13.22 -30.68
C LYS A 353 44.90 12.05 -30.37
N SER A 354 44.33 10.91 -30.03
CA SER A 354 44.91 9.58 -30.24
C SER A 354 43.81 8.65 -30.74
N LYS A 355 43.88 8.28 -32.02
CA LYS A 355 43.23 7.08 -32.54
C LYS A 355 44.12 5.90 -32.13
N SER A 356 43.78 5.24 -31.03
CA SER A 356 44.04 3.80 -30.91
C SER A 356 42.67 3.15 -30.73
N GLY A 357 42.44 2.07 -31.48
CA GLY A 357 41.21 1.29 -31.36
C GLY A 357 41.15 0.69 -29.97
N SER A 358 40.44 1.35 -29.05
CA SER A 358 40.09 0.73 -27.78
C SER A 358 38.85 -0.12 -28.02
N LEU A 359 38.97 -1.40 -27.68
CA LEU A 359 37.89 -2.37 -27.42
C LEU A 359 36.93 -1.92 -26.29
N LEU A 360 36.89 -0.63 -25.97
CA LEU A 360 36.07 -0.08 -24.92
C LEU A 360 34.73 0.35 -25.54
N PRO A 361 33.60 -0.02 -24.90
CA PRO A 361 32.28 0.49 -25.26
C PRO A 361 32.30 2.00 -25.43
N SER A 362 31.60 2.53 -26.45
CA SER A 362 31.51 3.99 -26.57
C SER A 362 30.78 4.57 -25.35
N GLU A 363 31.18 5.76 -24.92
CA GLU A 363 30.57 6.46 -23.78
C GLU A 363 29.04 6.59 -23.91
N ALA A 364 28.54 6.69 -25.15
CA ALA A 364 27.11 6.70 -25.46
C ALA A 364 26.41 5.35 -25.19
N GLU A 365 27.06 4.22 -25.47
CA GLU A 365 26.51 2.88 -25.21
C GLU A 365 26.49 2.56 -23.71
N ILE A 366 27.50 3.01 -22.98
CA ILE A 366 27.55 2.90 -21.52
C ILE A 366 26.48 3.80 -20.88
N THR A 367 26.31 5.02 -21.39
CA THR A 367 25.25 5.94 -20.94
C THR A 367 23.86 5.35 -21.19
N ALA A 368 23.62 4.75 -22.36
CA ALA A 368 22.34 4.10 -22.66
C ALA A 368 22.07 2.87 -21.76
N ALA A 369 23.10 2.08 -21.44
CA ALA A 369 22.97 0.96 -20.50
C ALA A 369 22.69 1.45 -19.06
N ARG A 370 23.29 2.57 -18.65
CA ARG A 370 23.08 3.20 -17.34
C ARG A 370 21.70 3.86 -17.22
N GLU A 371 21.22 4.54 -18.26
CA GLU A 371 19.86 5.06 -18.32
C GLU A 371 18.83 3.93 -18.27
N TYR A 372 19.08 2.81 -18.96
CA TYR A 372 18.23 1.63 -18.89
C TYR A 372 18.22 1.00 -17.47
N TRP A 373 19.36 0.96 -16.77
CA TRP A 373 19.47 0.49 -15.38
C TRP A 373 18.72 1.41 -14.40
N ASN A 374 18.90 2.73 -14.54
CA ASN A 374 18.24 3.72 -13.69
C ASN A 374 16.72 3.73 -13.89
N ASN A 375 16.26 3.68 -15.15
CA ASN A 375 14.84 3.55 -15.49
C ASN A 375 14.25 2.23 -14.99
N TYR A 376 15.06 1.15 -14.96
CA TYR A 376 14.65 -0.13 -14.42
C TYR A 376 14.47 -0.11 -12.90
N CYS A 377 15.42 0.45 -12.13
CA CYS A 377 15.30 0.62 -10.68
C CYS A 377 14.07 1.45 -10.29
N GLN A 378 13.67 2.41 -11.12
CA GLN A 378 12.45 3.20 -10.94
C GLN A 378 11.17 2.43 -11.32
N SER A 379 11.23 1.50 -12.28
CA SER A 379 10.05 0.74 -12.76
C SER A 379 9.60 -0.43 -11.88
N VAL A 380 10.38 -0.82 -10.87
CA VAL A 380 10.11 -2.00 -10.00
C VAL A 380 9.13 -1.67 -8.84
N GLN A 381 8.64 -0.43 -8.75
CA GLN A 381 7.72 0.01 -7.69
C GLN A 381 6.23 -0.04 -8.04
N ASP A 382 5.85 -0.43 -9.25
CA ASP A 382 4.45 -0.37 -9.69
C ASP A 382 3.77 -1.75 -9.73
N ASP A 383 2.96 -2.03 -8.71
CA ASP A 383 1.78 -2.91 -8.84
C ASP A 383 0.57 -2.16 -8.23
N GLN A 384 -0.30 -1.66 -9.12
CA GLN A 384 -1.56 -0.97 -8.84
C GLN A 384 -2.74 -1.85 -9.27
N ASP A 385 -3.83 -1.84 -8.48
CA ASP A 385 -5.20 -1.87 -9.02
C ASP A 385 -6.22 -1.52 -7.91
N CYS A 386 -6.74 -0.30 -7.93
CA CYS A 386 -7.89 0.13 -7.12
C CYS A 386 -8.79 1.09 -7.93
N PRO A 387 -10.12 0.95 -7.88
CA PRO A 387 -11.03 1.75 -8.71
C PRO A 387 -11.48 3.08 -8.08
N VAL A 388 -11.63 4.06 -8.95
CA VAL A 388 -11.98 5.47 -8.71
C VAL A 388 -13.33 5.66 -7.99
N PRO A 389 -13.42 6.53 -6.96
CA PRO A 389 -14.66 7.05 -6.39
C PRO A 389 -14.92 8.50 -6.80
N VAL A 390 -16.17 8.82 -7.10
CA VAL A 390 -16.64 10.19 -7.40
C VAL A 390 -17.00 10.90 -6.09
N GLY A 391 -16.41 12.06 -5.84
CA GLY A 391 -16.70 12.93 -4.68
C GLY A 391 -17.20 14.32 -5.13
N PRO A 392 -17.77 15.13 -4.20
CA PRO A 392 -18.38 16.41 -4.54
C PRO A 392 -17.32 17.43 -5.00
N VAL A 393 -17.68 18.15 -6.06
CA VAL A 393 -16.80 18.96 -6.90
C VAL A 393 -16.57 20.34 -6.26
N GLY A 394 -15.36 20.60 -5.77
CA GLY A 394 -14.88 21.97 -5.53
C GLY A 394 -14.73 22.76 -6.84
N PRO A 395 -14.41 24.06 -6.80
CA PRO A 395 -14.25 24.87 -8.01
C PRO A 395 -13.30 24.16 -8.99
N ARG A 396 -13.79 23.92 -10.21
CA ARG A 396 -13.05 23.20 -11.25
C ARG A 396 -11.87 24.06 -11.69
N PHE A 397 -10.67 23.74 -11.21
CA PHE A 397 -9.43 24.24 -11.78
C PHE A 397 -9.13 23.44 -13.05
N ASN A 398 -8.93 24.13 -14.16
CA ASN A 398 -8.53 23.50 -15.41
C ASN A 398 -7.01 23.31 -15.40
N LEU A 399 -6.54 22.16 -14.89
CA LEU A 399 -5.11 21.81 -14.84
C LEU A 399 -4.42 21.79 -16.22
N PHE A 400 -5.21 21.88 -17.30
CA PHE A 400 -4.73 21.87 -18.68
C PHE A 400 -4.37 23.27 -19.22
N ASP A 401 -4.79 24.35 -18.56
CA ASP A 401 -4.38 25.71 -18.93
C ASP A 401 -3.03 25.99 -18.26
N GLY A 402 -1.96 25.50 -18.91
CA GLY A 402 -0.64 25.18 -18.35
C GLY A 402 0.23 26.31 -17.76
N ASP A 403 -0.32 27.47 -17.40
CA ASP A 403 0.46 28.60 -16.86
C ASP A 403 -0.12 29.21 -15.56
N GLN A 404 -1.26 28.73 -15.06
CA GLN A 404 -1.85 29.30 -13.85
C GLN A 404 -1.20 28.69 -12.60
N ASP A 405 -0.45 29.51 -11.86
CA ASP A 405 0.11 29.16 -10.56
C ASP A 405 -1.05 29.00 -9.58
N VAL A 406 -1.34 27.75 -9.27
CA VAL A 406 -2.45 27.45 -8.39
C VAL A 406 -2.00 27.88 -7.00
N GLY A 407 -2.59 28.94 -6.42
CA GLY A 407 -2.45 29.28 -5.00
C GLY A 407 -1.41 30.28 -4.54
N MET A 408 -0.38 30.55 -5.34
CA MET A 408 0.61 31.57 -5.01
C MET A 408 0.45 32.82 -5.89
N ASP A 409 -0.49 32.81 -6.84
CA ASP A 409 -0.81 33.94 -7.73
C ASP A 409 -1.00 35.27 -6.98
N GLU A 410 -1.69 35.26 -5.84
CA GLU A 410 -1.90 36.49 -5.04
C GLU A 410 -0.61 37.04 -4.42
N LEU A 411 0.38 36.19 -4.18
CA LEU A 411 1.66 36.55 -3.59
C LEU A 411 2.67 36.96 -4.66
N LYS A 412 2.42 36.59 -5.93
CA LYS A 412 3.27 36.92 -7.07
C LYS A 412 3.45 38.44 -7.17
N GLY A 413 4.70 38.88 -7.20
CA GLY A 413 5.06 40.30 -7.29
C GLY A 413 5.12 41.04 -5.95
N MET A 414 4.76 40.43 -4.82
CA MET A 414 5.03 41.01 -3.50
C MET A 414 6.54 41.07 -3.25
N SER A 415 7.05 42.17 -2.71
CA SER A 415 8.47 42.23 -2.30
C SER A 415 8.73 41.38 -1.04
N THR A 416 9.98 40.98 -0.82
CA THR A 416 10.38 40.23 0.39
C THR A 416 9.98 40.98 1.67
N GLU A 417 10.14 42.31 1.68
CA GLU A 417 9.76 43.18 2.80
C GLU A 417 8.25 43.15 3.04
N HIS A 418 7.45 43.13 1.97
CA HIS A 418 6.00 43.05 2.07
C HIS A 418 5.53 41.70 2.61
N LEU A 419 6.19 40.60 2.22
CA LEU A 419 5.92 39.27 2.77
C LEU A 419 6.20 39.22 4.27
N TRP A 420 7.35 39.73 4.71
CA TRP A 420 7.70 39.83 6.14
C TRP A 420 6.75 40.73 6.92
N ALA A 421 6.41 41.90 6.37
CA ALA A 421 5.42 42.80 6.96
C ALA A 421 4.05 42.12 7.12
N SER A 422 3.63 41.34 6.12
CA SER A 422 2.38 40.58 6.16
C SER A 422 2.36 39.56 7.31
N LEU A 423 3.50 38.91 7.58
CA LEU A 423 3.71 38.02 8.72
C LEU A 423 3.80 38.75 10.08
N GLY A 424 3.78 40.08 10.09
CA GLY A 424 3.96 40.88 11.31
C GLY A 424 5.42 41.06 11.73
N LEU A 425 6.37 40.75 10.85
CA LEU A 425 7.81 40.75 11.11
C LEU A 425 8.52 41.84 10.30
N LEU A 426 8.10 43.10 10.44
CA LEU A 426 8.67 44.19 9.65
C LEU A 426 10.17 44.37 9.94
N GLY A 427 10.98 44.44 8.88
CA GLY A 427 12.43 44.70 8.97
C GLY A 427 13.30 43.47 9.25
N VAL A 428 12.73 42.27 9.37
CA VAL A 428 13.52 41.04 9.52
C VAL A 428 13.99 40.49 8.18
N THR A 429 15.09 39.72 8.20
CA THR A 429 15.67 39.07 7.01
C THR A 429 15.78 37.55 7.16
N SER A 430 15.29 36.99 8.27
CA SER A 430 15.28 35.56 8.56
C SER A 430 14.07 35.19 9.41
N PHE A 431 13.73 33.90 9.44
CA PHE A 431 12.66 33.41 10.30
C PHE A 431 13.02 33.62 11.78
N PRO A 432 12.03 33.79 12.68
CA PRO A 432 12.28 33.79 14.10
C PRO A 432 13.08 32.56 14.53
N PHE A 433 14.04 32.75 15.44
CA PHE A 433 14.95 31.69 15.90
C PHE A 433 15.85 31.07 14.84
N ALA A 434 15.91 31.62 13.62
CA ALA A 434 16.87 31.16 12.63
C ALA A 434 18.31 31.39 13.10
N GLU A 435 19.24 30.57 12.62
CA GLU A 435 20.67 30.79 12.82
C GLU A 435 21.06 32.18 12.25
N PRO A 436 21.49 33.14 13.09
CA PRO A 436 21.84 34.48 12.63
C PRO A 436 23.10 34.50 11.75
N GLY A 437 23.91 33.43 11.83
CA GLY A 437 25.22 33.38 11.22
C GLY A 437 26.29 33.99 12.11
N GLY A 438 27.53 33.68 11.79
CA GLY A 438 28.71 34.17 12.48
C GLY A 438 29.93 34.09 11.56
N PRO A 439 31.14 34.41 12.07
CA PRO A 439 32.36 34.44 11.26
C PRO A 439 32.67 33.10 10.56
N TYR A 440 32.14 31.99 11.07
CA TYR A 440 32.42 30.64 10.57
C TYR A 440 31.16 29.85 10.13
N LYS A 441 29.96 30.46 10.22
CA LYS A 441 28.69 29.79 9.87
C LYS A 441 27.79 30.78 9.15
N ALA A 442 27.32 30.44 7.96
CA ALA A 442 26.36 31.28 7.24
C ALA A 442 25.02 31.37 7.99
N GLY A 443 24.41 32.54 7.97
CA GLY A 443 23.06 32.74 8.49
C GLY A 443 22.02 32.02 7.64
N ALA A 444 20.94 31.56 8.28
CA ALA A 444 19.83 30.91 7.60
C ALA A 444 18.86 31.96 7.05
N HIS A 445 19.15 32.45 5.84
CA HIS A 445 18.32 33.44 5.14
C HIS A 445 17.42 32.75 4.11
N PRO A 446 16.09 32.78 4.28
CA PRO A 446 15.18 32.19 3.31
C PRO A 446 15.12 33.04 2.04
N LYS A 447 14.97 32.36 0.90
CA LYS A 447 14.65 32.99 -0.38
C LYS A 447 13.20 33.47 -0.41
N TRP A 448 12.89 34.38 -1.32
CA TRP A 448 11.54 34.94 -1.50
C TRP A 448 10.45 33.87 -1.52
N HIS A 449 10.59 32.84 -2.36
CA HIS A 449 9.58 31.80 -2.53
C HIS A 449 9.39 30.95 -1.28
N GLN A 450 10.42 30.85 -0.43
CA GLN A 450 10.32 30.13 0.84
C GLN A 450 9.51 30.92 1.86
N ILE A 451 9.67 32.24 1.90
CA ILE A 451 8.88 33.13 2.75
C ILE A 451 7.43 33.13 2.26
N ALA A 452 7.23 33.23 0.94
CA ALA A 452 5.91 33.17 0.33
C ALA A 452 5.20 31.84 0.66
N GLY A 453 5.87 30.70 0.47
CA GLY A 453 5.32 29.38 0.78
C GLY A 453 4.93 29.24 2.26
N SER A 454 5.77 29.70 3.20
CA SER A 454 5.44 29.74 4.62
C SER A 454 4.24 30.64 4.92
N LEU A 455 4.12 31.80 4.27
CA LEU A 455 2.97 32.70 4.40
C LEU A 455 1.69 32.04 3.88
N ALA A 456 1.74 31.32 2.76
CA ALA A 456 0.59 30.62 2.21
C ALA A 456 0.08 29.51 3.15
N ILE A 457 1.00 28.72 3.74
CA ILE A 457 0.66 27.73 4.77
C ILE A 457 -0.01 28.42 5.96
N LEU A 458 0.57 29.51 6.45
CA LEU A 458 0.02 30.25 7.60
C LEU A 458 -1.35 30.84 7.27
N ARG A 459 -1.58 31.40 6.07
CA ARG A 459 -2.91 31.85 5.65
C ARG A 459 -3.94 30.73 5.75
N GLY A 460 -3.60 29.52 5.30
CA GLY A 460 -4.46 28.35 5.46
C GLY A 460 -4.70 27.96 6.92
N ALA A 461 -3.74 28.22 7.81
CA ALA A 461 -3.88 27.97 9.24
C ALA A 461 -4.84 28.93 9.95
N PHE A 462 -5.11 30.12 9.39
CA PHE A 462 -6.00 31.11 10.00
C PHE A 462 -7.42 31.01 9.45
N THR A 463 -8.40 31.16 10.34
CA THR A 463 -9.81 30.84 10.09
C THR A 463 -10.71 31.98 10.53
N THR A 464 -11.91 32.03 9.95
CA THR A 464 -12.87 33.12 10.19
C THR A 464 -13.70 32.89 11.44
N LYS A 465 -13.89 31.63 11.85
CA LYS A 465 -14.76 31.25 12.96
C LYS A 465 -14.03 30.40 13.98
N LEU A 466 -14.44 30.49 15.24
CA LEU A 466 -14.02 29.56 16.28
C LEU A 466 -14.51 28.14 15.98
N GLY A 467 -13.65 27.16 16.22
CA GLY A 467 -13.87 25.75 15.93
C GLY A 467 -13.70 25.36 14.46
N GLU A 468 -13.47 26.31 13.55
CA GLU A 468 -13.19 26.01 12.15
C GLU A 468 -11.78 25.39 12.02
N PRO A 469 -11.61 24.21 11.40
CA PRO A 469 -10.29 23.61 11.24
C PRO A 469 -9.44 24.45 10.27
N ALA A 470 -8.12 24.44 10.48
CA ALA A 470 -7.19 25.01 9.50
C ALA A 470 -7.35 24.31 8.15
N ARG A 471 -7.12 25.08 7.08
CA ARG A 471 -6.96 24.56 5.73
C ARG A 471 -5.55 23.99 5.55
N PRO A 472 -5.43 22.73 5.17
CA PRO A 472 -4.16 22.08 4.93
C PRO A 472 -3.52 22.50 3.65
N THR A 473 -2.22 22.26 3.60
CA THR A 473 -1.38 22.76 2.53
C THR A 473 -0.50 21.65 2.00
N MET A 474 -0.34 21.61 0.68
CA MET A 474 0.56 20.69 0.01
C MET A 474 1.64 21.51 -0.69
N LEU A 475 2.90 21.25 -0.35
CA LEU A 475 4.07 21.84 -0.98
C LEU A 475 4.47 20.93 -2.14
N CYS A 476 4.19 21.38 -3.35
CA CYS A 476 4.43 20.68 -4.61
C CYS A 476 5.65 21.22 -5.38
N ASP A 477 6.45 22.07 -4.76
CA ASP A 477 7.63 22.69 -5.35
C ASP A 477 8.63 21.62 -5.85
N ASP A 478 9.38 21.94 -6.90
CA ASP A 478 10.48 21.11 -7.40
C ASP A 478 11.51 20.72 -6.32
N VAL A 479 12.25 19.65 -6.59
CA VAL A 479 13.35 19.19 -5.75
C VAL A 479 14.38 20.32 -5.57
N GLY A 480 14.86 20.52 -4.34
CA GLY A 480 15.90 21.52 -4.05
C GLY A 480 15.42 22.96 -3.85
N LEU A 481 14.12 23.25 -3.96
CA LEU A 481 13.57 24.60 -3.67
C LEU A 481 13.50 24.94 -2.17
N GLY A 482 13.80 23.98 -1.29
CA GLY A 482 13.92 24.21 0.15
C GLY A 482 12.60 24.14 0.92
N LYS A 483 11.74 23.17 0.56
CA LYS A 483 10.52 22.81 1.31
C LYS A 483 10.80 22.59 2.81
N THR A 484 11.93 21.99 3.15
CA THR A 484 12.39 21.82 4.54
C THR A 484 12.46 23.16 5.29
N LEU A 485 13.09 24.18 4.68
CA LEU A 485 13.24 25.48 5.32
C LEU A 485 11.89 26.21 5.45
N GLN A 486 10.95 25.99 4.52
CA GLN A 486 9.58 26.51 4.63
C GLN A 486 8.84 25.93 5.84
N ILE A 487 8.91 24.60 6.02
CA ILE A 487 8.29 23.89 7.15
C ILE A 487 8.90 24.36 8.49
N ILE A 488 10.24 24.47 8.56
CA ILE A 488 10.93 25.00 9.74
C ILE A 488 10.51 26.45 10.01
N GLY A 489 10.41 27.28 8.97
CA GLY A 489 9.94 28.66 9.07
C GLY A 489 8.53 28.78 9.65
N VAL A 490 7.60 27.92 9.24
CA VAL A 490 6.23 27.89 9.79
C VAL A 490 6.25 27.53 11.28
N ILE A 491 7.01 26.51 11.69
CA ILE A 491 7.18 26.15 13.11
C ILE A 491 7.74 27.34 13.90
N SER A 492 8.78 27.98 13.37
CA SER A 492 9.41 29.16 13.98
C SER A 492 8.44 30.31 14.18
N ILE A 493 7.61 30.61 13.19
CA ILE A 493 6.62 31.70 13.27
C ILE A 493 5.52 31.35 14.29
N ILE A 494 5.02 30.11 14.31
CA ILE A 494 4.04 29.65 15.31
C ILE A 494 4.59 29.79 16.73
N ALA A 495 5.82 29.32 16.97
CA ALA A 495 6.47 29.42 18.27
C ALA A 495 6.68 30.88 18.69
N HIS A 496 7.08 31.75 17.76
CA HIS A 496 7.29 33.17 18.02
C HIS A 496 5.97 33.89 18.38
N MET A 497 4.89 33.59 17.65
CA MET A 497 3.56 34.11 17.96
C MET A 497 3.07 33.65 19.33
N HIS A 498 3.33 32.39 19.70
CA HIS A 498 3.04 31.87 21.03
C HIS A 498 3.83 32.58 22.14
N GLU A 499 5.12 32.83 21.95
CA GLU A 499 5.91 33.60 22.92
C GLU A 499 5.38 35.02 23.11
N HIS A 500 5.04 35.71 22.02
CA HIS A 500 4.44 37.04 22.09
C HIS A 500 3.09 37.02 22.82
N GLN A 501 2.28 35.99 22.60
CA GLN A 501 1.04 35.79 23.35
C GLN A 501 1.31 35.65 24.86
N GLU A 502 2.30 34.85 25.27
CA GLU A 502 2.61 34.61 26.69
C GLU A 502 3.26 35.81 27.39
N GLN A 503 3.96 36.68 26.65
CA GLN A 503 4.55 37.91 27.21
C GLN A 503 3.51 38.98 27.55
N ARG A 504 2.31 38.90 26.98
CA ARG A 504 1.24 39.86 27.25
C ARG A 504 0.55 39.56 28.57
N SER A 505 0.22 40.60 29.32
CA SER A 505 -0.52 40.48 30.59
C SER A 505 -1.92 39.86 30.42
N ASP A 506 -2.59 40.15 29.30
CA ASP A 506 -3.92 39.61 28.96
C ASP A 506 -3.87 38.22 28.33
N LYS A 507 -2.67 37.74 27.98
CA LYS A 507 -2.41 36.52 27.20
C LYS A 507 -3.25 36.43 25.91
N LYS A 508 -3.66 37.58 25.35
CA LYS A 508 -4.44 37.61 24.11
C LYS A 508 -3.53 37.41 22.93
N PHE A 509 -3.94 36.54 22.03
CA PHE A 509 -3.29 36.37 20.74
C PHE A 509 -3.54 37.60 19.87
N VAL A 510 -2.49 38.11 19.24
CA VAL A 510 -2.59 39.20 18.27
C VAL A 510 -2.39 38.59 16.88
N PRO A 511 -3.43 38.57 16.04
CA PRO A 511 -3.32 37.98 14.71
C PRO A 511 -2.31 38.76 13.85
N PRO A 512 -1.56 38.06 12.98
CA PRO A 512 -0.66 38.72 12.03
C PRO A 512 -1.43 39.62 11.07
N LEU A 513 -0.73 40.55 10.42
CA LEU A 513 -1.35 41.59 9.59
C LEU A 513 -2.21 41.00 8.47
N PHE A 514 -1.76 39.93 7.81
CA PHE A 514 -2.57 39.25 6.79
C PHE A 514 -3.90 38.74 7.37
N ALA A 515 -3.86 38.13 8.55
CA ALA A 515 -5.03 37.52 9.18
C ALA A 515 -6.06 38.59 9.57
N ALA A 516 -5.59 39.72 10.10
CA ALA A 516 -6.44 40.88 10.39
C ALA A 516 -7.08 41.45 9.12
N LYS A 517 -6.31 41.60 8.03
CA LYS A 517 -6.79 42.13 6.75
C LYS A 517 -7.87 41.24 6.10
N HIS A 518 -7.75 39.93 6.23
CA HIS A 518 -8.69 38.95 5.65
C HIS A 518 -9.81 38.53 6.61
N ASN A 519 -9.88 39.12 7.82
CA ASN A 519 -10.83 38.74 8.87
C ASN A 519 -10.76 37.24 9.25
N THR A 520 -9.56 36.67 9.22
CA THR A 520 -9.27 35.29 9.63
C THR A 520 -8.54 35.29 10.97
N LEU A 521 -9.23 35.72 12.04
CA LEU A 521 -8.57 36.09 13.31
C LEU A 521 -8.16 34.90 14.18
N TYR A 522 -8.65 33.69 13.89
CA TYR A 522 -8.49 32.51 14.73
C TYR A 522 -7.47 31.53 14.16
N PHE A 523 -6.51 31.11 14.98
CA PHE A 523 -5.50 30.11 14.56
C PHE A 523 -6.11 28.71 14.65
N ALA A 524 -6.42 28.09 13.51
CA ALA A 524 -7.08 26.79 13.39
C ALA A 524 -8.33 26.70 14.27
N GLY A 525 -9.17 27.73 14.24
CA GLY A 525 -10.40 27.81 15.01
C GLY A 525 -10.20 28.11 16.50
N HIS A 526 -9.00 28.45 16.95
CA HIS A 526 -8.72 28.81 18.34
C HIS A 526 -8.48 30.31 18.55
N GLU A 527 -8.97 30.84 19.67
CA GLU A 527 -8.69 32.21 20.13
C GLU A 527 -7.22 32.44 20.49
N ARG A 528 -6.50 31.37 20.81
CA ARG A 528 -5.11 31.38 21.28
C ARG A 528 -4.36 30.22 20.67
N ILE A 529 -3.06 30.40 20.43
CA ILE A 529 -2.18 29.28 20.05
C ILE A 529 -1.96 28.43 21.30
N PRO A 530 -2.29 27.13 21.29
CA PRO A 530 -2.07 26.29 22.45
C PRO A 530 -0.59 25.87 22.59
N THR A 531 -0.17 25.60 23.81
CA THR A 531 1.20 25.15 24.11
C THR A 531 1.36 23.66 23.76
N ARG A 532 1.62 23.37 22.48
CA ARG A 532 1.76 22.00 21.94
C ARG A 532 3.01 21.88 21.04
N PRO A 533 3.63 20.70 20.95
CA PRO A 533 4.76 20.46 20.06
C PRO A 533 4.36 20.50 18.58
N SER A 534 5.39 20.55 17.72
CA SER A 534 5.26 20.30 16.28
C SER A 534 5.84 18.94 15.93
N LEU A 535 5.21 18.22 15.00
CA LEU A 535 5.62 16.90 14.52
C LEU A 535 6.01 16.98 13.04
N ILE A 536 7.16 16.42 12.70
CA ILE A 536 7.61 16.25 11.32
C ILE A 536 7.78 14.75 11.11
N VAL A 537 7.09 14.19 10.13
CA VAL A 537 7.12 12.78 9.77
C VAL A 537 7.91 12.63 8.48
N VAL A 538 8.98 11.83 8.51
CA VAL A 538 9.94 11.72 7.40
C VAL A 538 10.27 10.26 7.08
N PRO A 539 10.64 9.94 5.83
CA PRO A 539 11.27 8.67 5.51
C PRO A 539 12.52 8.45 6.36
N ARG A 540 12.78 7.20 6.76
CA ARG A 540 13.92 6.87 7.63
C ARG A 540 15.26 7.32 7.05
N THR A 541 15.40 7.25 5.73
CA THR A 541 16.59 7.68 4.98
C THR A 541 16.87 9.18 5.09
N LEU A 542 15.84 10.01 5.29
CA LEU A 542 15.96 11.47 5.39
C LEU A 542 16.05 11.97 6.84
N SER A 543 15.88 11.09 7.83
CA SER A 543 15.89 11.43 9.27
C SER A 543 17.17 12.17 9.69
N SER A 544 18.35 11.65 9.32
CA SER A 544 19.63 12.29 9.64
C SER A 544 19.79 13.65 8.96
N GLN A 545 19.40 13.76 7.69
CA GLN A 545 19.46 15.00 6.93
C GLN A 545 18.55 16.08 7.57
N TRP A 546 17.33 15.72 7.96
CA TRP A 546 16.42 16.61 8.66
C TRP A 546 16.98 17.08 10.01
N MET A 547 17.60 16.18 10.79
CA MET A 547 18.26 16.56 12.05
C MET A 547 19.39 17.57 11.83
N GLU A 548 20.22 17.36 10.82
CA GLU A 548 21.30 18.28 10.46
C GLU A 548 20.75 19.64 10.01
N GLN A 549 19.73 19.64 9.17
CA GLN A 549 19.09 20.87 8.67
C GLN A 549 18.40 21.64 9.80
N LEU A 550 17.69 20.98 10.70
CA LEU A 550 17.09 21.63 11.88
C LEU A 550 18.17 22.29 12.74
N LYS A 551 19.29 21.62 13.01
CA LYS A 551 20.44 22.19 13.74
C LYS A 551 21.16 23.30 12.98
N ALA A 552 21.22 23.20 11.66
CA ALA A 552 21.89 24.19 10.81
C ALA A 552 21.06 25.48 10.71
N PHE A 553 19.75 25.36 10.53
CA PHE A 553 18.84 26.47 10.26
C PHE A 553 18.28 27.15 11.50
N THR A 554 18.26 26.47 12.64
CA THR A 554 17.80 27.07 13.90
C THR A 554 18.98 27.48 14.78
N LYS A 555 18.80 28.56 15.54
CA LYS A 555 19.75 29.01 16.56
C LYS A 555 19.86 27.93 17.64
N LEU A 556 21.08 27.57 18.02
CA LEU A 556 21.32 26.57 19.07
C LEU A 556 20.55 26.93 20.36
N GLY A 557 19.80 25.96 20.90
CA GLY A 557 19.00 26.12 22.12
C GLY A 557 17.65 26.80 21.92
N SER A 558 17.28 27.22 20.71
CA SER A 558 15.96 27.80 20.44
C SER A 558 14.84 26.76 20.45
N PHE A 559 15.13 25.52 20.00
CA PHE A 559 14.21 24.40 19.99
C PHE A 559 14.83 23.17 20.67
N HIS A 560 13.97 22.37 21.28
CA HIS A 560 14.30 20.99 21.64
C HIS A 560 13.90 20.08 20.48
N ILE A 561 14.89 19.58 19.74
CA ILE A 561 14.69 18.68 18.61
C ILE A 561 14.83 17.25 19.11
N LEU A 562 13.73 16.50 19.08
CA LEU A 562 13.67 15.12 19.56
C LEU A 562 13.44 14.18 18.39
N ARG A 563 14.11 13.03 18.40
CA ARG A 563 13.89 11.98 17.39
C ARG A 563 12.91 10.95 17.93
N PHE A 564 11.95 10.56 17.10
CA PHE A 564 11.02 9.47 17.37
C PHE A 564 11.30 8.34 16.38
N SER A 565 12.15 7.41 16.79
CA SER A 565 12.58 6.25 16.00
C SER A 565 12.60 4.98 16.85
N SER A 566 12.43 3.84 16.20
CA SER A 566 12.49 2.53 16.84
C SER A 566 13.86 2.20 17.45
N ASP A 567 14.92 2.93 17.08
CA ASP A 567 16.27 2.76 17.63
C ASP A 567 16.51 3.54 18.94
N GLN A 568 15.63 4.47 19.32
CA GLN A 568 15.76 5.31 20.53
C GLN A 568 15.11 4.69 21.78
N GLY A 569 14.74 3.41 21.74
CA GLY A 569 14.16 2.69 22.87
C GLY A 569 12.64 2.48 22.75
N SER A 570 11.96 2.42 23.90
CA SER A 570 10.55 2.04 23.96
C SER A 570 9.62 3.18 23.51
N LEU A 571 9.12 3.10 22.28
CA LEU A 571 8.14 4.04 21.72
C LEU A 571 6.90 4.20 22.63
N ALA A 572 6.43 3.11 23.25
CA ALA A 572 5.25 3.10 24.11
C ALA A 572 5.39 3.94 25.39
N ARG A 573 6.63 4.27 25.79
CA ARG A 573 6.91 5.10 26.96
C ARG A 573 7.41 6.50 26.59
N TYR A 574 7.53 6.81 25.30
CA TYR A 574 8.14 8.04 24.82
C TYR A 574 7.49 9.30 25.42
N PHE A 575 6.16 9.35 25.48
CA PHE A 575 5.40 10.48 26.00
C PHE A 575 5.07 10.38 27.50
N THR A 576 5.26 9.22 28.13
CA THR A 576 4.82 8.97 29.51
C THR A 576 5.95 8.86 30.51
N ASP A 577 7.16 8.50 30.08
CA ASP A 577 8.29 8.38 30.99
C ASP A 577 8.63 9.76 31.60
N PRO A 578 8.50 9.95 32.92
CA PRO A 578 8.84 11.22 33.58
C PRO A 578 10.31 11.61 33.41
N LYS A 579 11.19 10.63 33.18
CA LYS A 579 12.62 10.83 32.91
C LYS A 579 12.94 10.84 31.41
N GLY A 580 11.94 10.58 30.56
CA GLY A 580 12.08 10.54 29.11
C GLY A 580 12.48 11.89 28.52
N GLU A 581 13.12 11.87 27.36
CA GLU A 581 13.58 13.09 26.67
C GLU A 581 12.45 14.06 26.38
N TYR A 582 11.28 13.53 25.97
CA TYR A 582 10.09 14.35 25.73
C TYR A 582 9.65 15.12 26.98
N ARG A 583 9.48 14.44 28.12
CA ARG A 583 9.03 15.07 29.38
C ARG A 583 10.03 16.11 29.88
N ARG A 584 11.33 15.85 29.73
CA ARG A 584 12.37 16.84 30.05
C ARG A 584 12.33 18.06 29.14
N ALA A 585 12.11 17.86 27.84
CA ALA A 585 12.05 18.93 26.84
C ALA A 585 10.82 19.84 27.00
N VAL A 586 9.63 19.27 27.19
CA VAL A 586 8.40 20.08 27.38
C VAL A 586 8.37 20.79 28.74
N GLY A 587 9.13 20.28 29.72
CA GLY A 587 9.20 20.84 31.06
C GLY A 587 7.93 20.62 31.89
N PRO A 588 7.88 21.17 33.11
CA PRO A 588 6.69 21.09 33.97
C PRO A 588 5.50 21.79 33.31
N ASP A 589 4.31 21.20 33.46
CA ASP A 589 3.04 21.67 32.86
C ASP A 589 3.08 21.87 31.34
N ASN A 590 4.01 21.21 30.64
CA ASN A 590 4.24 21.34 29.20
C ASN A 590 4.54 22.79 28.75
N LYS A 591 5.06 23.66 29.62
CA LYS A 591 5.27 25.09 29.33
C LYS A 591 6.15 25.35 28.11
N ASN A 592 7.10 24.47 27.82
CA ASN A 592 8.03 24.60 26.70
C ASN A 592 7.57 23.84 25.45
N ALA A 593 6.39 23.22 25.46
CA ALA A 593 5.99 22.32 24.38
C ALA A 593 5.94 23.00 23.01
N CYS A 594 5.62 24.30 22.92
CA CYS A 594 5.64 25.04 21.65
C CYS A 594 7.04 25.12 20.99
N LYS A 595 8.11 24.91 21.78
CA LYS A 595 9.50 24.86 21.32
C LYS A 595 10.04 23.45 21.13
N VAL A 596 9.18 22.44 21.19
CA VAL A 596 9.57 21.04 20.95
C VAL A 596 9.20 20.66 19.52
N ILE A 597 10.21 20.20 18.77
CA ILE A 597 10.05 19.62 17.44
C ILE A 597 10.33 18.13 17.56
N ILE A 598 9.34 17.31 17.22
CA ILE A 598 9.50 15.85 17.15
C ILE A 598 9.71 15.48 15.69
N LEU A 599 10.85 14.86 15.39
CA LEU A 599 11.15 14.27 14.09
C LEU A 599 10.88 12.77 14.15
N ALA A 600 9.76 12.33 13.60
CA ALA A 600 9.33 10.94 13.59
C ALA A 600 9.61 10.25 12.27
N GLU A 601 10.14 9.03 12.35
CA GLU A 601 10.34 8.20 11.17
C GLU A 601 9.05 7.50 10.77
N MET A 602 8.70 7.53 9.49
CA MET A 602 7.52 6.84 8.95
C MET A 602 7.48 5.35 9.35
N SER A 603 8.64 4.68 9.37
CA SER A 603 8.73 3.29 9.82
C SER A 603 8.39 3.11 11.31
N ALA A 604 8.77 4.06 12.17
CA ALA A 604 8.45 4.01 13.60
C ALA A 604 6.95 4.24 13.83
N ILE A 605 6.38 5.22 13.14
CA ILE A 605 4.93 5.51 13.17
C ILE A 605 4.13 4.31 12.65
N SER A 606 4.53 3.72 11.52
CA SER A 606 3.88 2.54 10.93
C SER A 606 3.96 1.32 11.86
N ASN A 607 5.11 1.10 12.50
CA ASN A 607 5.29 0.01 13.47
C ASN A 607 4.39 0.20 14.72
N GLU A 608 4.28 1.42 15.22
CA GLU A 608 3.38 1.73 16.33
C GLU A 608 1.93 1.55 15.90
N ALA A 609 1.55 2.07 14.74
CA ALA A 609 0.22 1.89 14.15
C ALA A 609 -0.15 0.40 14.01
N GLY A 610 0.79 -0.44 13.58
CA GLY A 610 0.59 -1.89 13.48
C GLY A 610 0.30 -2.58 14.82
N ARG A 611 0.67 -1.97 15.96
CA ARG A 611 0.34 -2.49 17.30
C ARG A 611 -1.07 -2.13 17.74
N TYR A 612 -1.60 -0.99 17.30
CA TYR A 612 -2.85 -0.44 17.84
C TYR A 612 -4.02 -0.49 16.87
N PHE A 613 -3.78 -0.34 15.57
CA PHE A 613 -4.83 -0.32 14.55
C PHE A 613 -4.97 -1.68 13.88
N LYS A 614 -6.21 -2.01 13.54
CA LYS A 614 -6.53 -3.08 12.59
C LYS A 614 -6.47 -2.48 11.20
N MET A 615 -5.74 -3.12 10.30
CA MET A 615 -5.97 -2.87 8.88
C MET A 615 -7.41 -3.29 8.58
N PRO A 616 -8.16 -2.52 7.79
CA PRO A 616 -9.49 -2.94 7.36
C PRO A 616 -9.34 -4.28 6.66
N SER A 617 -10.22 -5.23 6.97
CA SER A 617 -10.25 -6.47 6.21
C SER A 617 -10.56 -6.14 4.76
N LEU A 618 -9.87 -6.78 3.82
CA LEU A 618 -10.22 -6.72 2.39
C LEU A 618 -11.68 -7.16 2.14
N LEU A 619 -12.26 -7.91 3.09
CA LEU A 619 -13.66 -8.33 3.15
C LEU A 619 -14.67 -7.17 3.28
N GLY A 620 -14.28 -6.00 3.77
CA GLY A 620 -15.15 -4.81 3.78
C GLY A 620 -15.43 -4.24 2.38
N GLY A 621 -14.84 -4.84 1.34
CA GLY A 621 -14.99 -4.49 -0.05
C GLY A 621 -14.42 -3.11 -0.38
N ARG A 622 -14.64 -2.70 -1.64
CA ARG A 622 -14.24 -1.38 -2.15
C ARG A 622 -14.86 -0.24 -1.34
N ALA A 623 -15.99 -0.45 -0.68
CA ALA A 623 -16.64 0.54 0.16
C ALA A 623 -15.83 0.85 1.44
N ALA A 624 -15.29 -0.16 2.13
CA ALA A 624 -14.41 0.06 3.28
C ALA A 624 -13.09 0.75 2.88
N GLN A 625 -12.49 0.32 1.78
CA GLN A 625 -11.30 0.99 1.22
C GLN A 625 -11.59 2.43 0.82
N ARG A 626 -12.77 2.71 0.25
CA ARG A 626 -13.22 4.07 -0.09
C ARG A 626 -13.44 4.94 1.13
N ARG A 627 -14.06 4.41 2.19
CA ARG A 627 -14.23 5.14 3.46
C ARG A 627 -12.88 5.51 4.08
N MET A 628 -11.92 4.61 4.02
CA MET A 628 -10.54 4.91 4.42
C MET A 628 -9.83 5.89 3.50
N ALA A 629 -10.02 5.75 2.18
CA ALA A 629 -9.51 6.73 1.20
C ALA A 629 -10.24 8.09 1.32
N ARG A 630 -11.37 8.18 2.02
CA ARG A 630 -12.01 9.45 2.39
C ARG A 630 -11.51 10.00 3.72
N GLY A 631 -10.64 9.26 4.40
CA GLY A 631 -10.12 9.61 5.72
C GLY A 631 -11.15 9.48 6.84
N GLU A 632 -12.28 8.77 6.65
CA GLU A 632 -13.34 8.69 7.67
C GLU A 632 -12.79 8.05 8.97
N PRO A 633 -12.70 8.79 10.10
CA PRO A 633 -11.96 8.36 11.28
C PRO A 633 -12.66 7.23 12.03
N ASP A 634 -13.98 7.09 11.86
CA ASP A 634 -14.77 5.96 12.36
C ASP A 634 -14.35 4.62 11.75
N SER A 635 -13.57 4.65 10.66
CA SER A 635 -12.97 3.45 10.07
C SER A 635 -11.72 2.96 10.81
N LEU A 636 -11.12 3.77 11.70
CA LEU A 636 -9.94 3.40 12.48
C LEU A 636 -10.32 2.45 13.62
N GLN A 637 -10.45 1.17 13.28
CA GLN A 637 -10.69 0.14 14.28
C GLN A 637 -9.42 -0.14 15.09
N LEU A 638 -9.53 -0.01 16.41
CA LEU A 638 -8.48 -0.46 17.32
C LEU A 638 -8.47 -1.99 17.40
N ARG A 639 -7.27 -2.56 17.62
CA ARG A 639 -7.12 -3.97 17.99
C ARG A 639 -7.80 -4.20 19.34
N ASN A 640 -8.40 -5.38 19.52
CA ASN A 640 -9.12 -5.69 20.76
C ASN A 640 -8.16 -5.58 21.95
N GLY A 641 -8.55 -4.80 22.98
CA GLY A 641 -7.73 -4.55 24.16
C GLY A 641 -6.59 -3.53 23.97
N ALA A 642 -6.40 -2.97 22.78
CA ALA A 642 -5.39 -1.96 22.52
C ALA A 642 -5.76 -0.65 23.22
N ARG A 643 -4.85 -0.13 24.05
CA ARG A 643 -4.98 1.18 24.70
C ARG A 643 -3.97 2.13 24.07
N LEU A 644 -4.45 3.27 23.57
CA LEU A 644 -3.59 4.31 22.97
C LEU A 644 -2.84 5.13 24.02
N GLN A 645 -3.10 4.91 25.31
CA GLN A 645 -2.50 5.68 26.39
C GLN A 645 -0.97 5.60 26.35
N GLY A 646 -0.32 6.75 26.28
CA GLY A 646 1.12 6.93 26.21
C GLY A 646 1.77 6.78 24.83
N THR A 647 0.98 6.46 23.80
CA THR A 647 1.43 6.36 22.40
C THR A 647 1.42 7.73 21.73
N ILE A 648 2.01 7.82 20.54
CA ILE A 648 1.87 9.04 19.72
C ILE A 648 0.41 9.29 19.27
N PHE A 649 -0.44 8.26 19.30
CA PHE A 649 -1.85 8.33 18.92
C PHE A 649 -2.80 8.62 20.10
N ASP A 650 -2.25 8.81 21.30
CA ASP A 650 -3.01 9.09 22.51
C ASP A 650 -3.89 10.34 22.35
N LEU A 651 -5.01 10.39 23.07
CA LEU A 651 -5.90 11.55 23.08
C LEU A 651 -5.22 12.80 23.65
N ASP A 652 -4.31 12.61 24.60
CA ASP A 652 -3.60 13.69 25.30
C ASP A 652 -2.38 14.21 24.54
N VAL A 653 -1.90 13.47 23.54
CA VAL A 653 -0.81 13.90 22.65
C VAL A 653 -1.42 14.67 21.48
N LYS A 654 -1.24 15.99 21.49
CA LYS A 654 -1.75 16.92 20.48
C LYS A 654 -0.63 17.80 19.95
N PHE A 655 -0.74 18.20 18.69
CA PHE A 655 0.27 18.99 17.99
C PHE A 655 -0.28 20.33 17.54
N ASN A 656 0.57 21.35 17.46
CA ASN A 656 0.23 22.59 16.73
C ASN A 656 0.32 22.36 15.23
N MET A 657 1.25 21.52 14.79
CA MET A 657 1.48 21.26 13.38
C MET A 657 1.97 19.81 13.19
N VAL A 658 1.50 19.17 12.13
CA VAL A 658 2.08 17.95 11.58
C VAL A 658 2.48 18.20 10.13
N ALA A 659 3.73 17.89 9.79
CA ALA A 659 4.22 17.90 8.42
C ALA A 659 4.63 16.49 7.99
N TYR A 660 4.23 16.06 6.80
CA TYR A 660 4.65 14.82 6.16
C TYR A 660 5.57 15.14 4.99
N ASP A 661 6.86 14.82 5.14
CA ASP A 661 7.79 14.86 4.02
C ASP A 661 7.62 13.60 3.16
N GLU A 662 7.88 13.73 1.86
CA GLU A 662 7.57 12.70 0.87
C GLU A 662 6.13 12.14 1.00
N SER A 663 5.15 13.04 1.10
CA SER A 663 3.74 12.70 1.28
C SER A 663 3.17 11.82 0.15
N HIS A 664 3.89 11.69 -0.96
CA HIS A 664 3.57 10.74 -2.03
C HIS A 664 3.62 9.27 -1.56
N GLU A 665 4.34 8.93 -0.49
CA GLU A 665 4.33 7.59 0.12
C GLU A 665 2.98 7.26 0.80
N LEU A 666 2.18 8.27 1.14
CA LEU A 666 0.89 8.11 1.83
C LEU A 666 -0.29 7.87 0.87
N ARG A 667 -0.02 7.71 -0.42
CA ARG A 667 -1.04 7.48 -1.47
C ARG A 667 -1.82 6.20 -1.26
N ASN A 668 -1.14 5.15 -0.79
CA ASN A 668 -1.72 3.82 -0.66
C ASN A 668 -2.23 3.59 0.77
N VAL A 669 -3.40 2.95 0.85
CA VAL A 669 -3.98 2.53 2.14
C VAL A 669 -3.03 1.54 2.81
N SER A 670 -2.35 2.02 3.83
CA SER A 670 -1.33 1.33 4.61
C SER A 670 -1.47 1.70 6.09
N LEU A 671 -0.80 0.97 6.99
CA LEU A 671 -0.73 1.35 8.40
C LEU A 671 -0.23 2.78 8.59
N MET A 672 0.71 3.23 7.75
CA MET A 672 1.21 4.59 7.77
C MET A 672 0.14 5.61 7.37
N SER A 673 -0.68 5.32 6.36
CA SER A 673 -1.80 6.20 5.99
C SER A 673 -2.84 6.32 7.11
N LEU A 674 -3.14 5.22 7.82
CA LEU A 674 -4.05 5.22 8.98
C LEU A 674 -3.48 6.02 10.14
N ALA A 675 -2.19 5.84 10.40
CA ALA A 675 -1.46 6.63 11.36
C ALA A 675 -1.49 8.11 11.00
N ALA A 676 -1.33 8.44 9.71
CA ALA A 676 -1.34 9.81 9.23
C ALA A 676 -2.72 10.48 9.41
N ILE A 677 -3.82 9.78 9.09
CA ILE A 677 -5.18 10.24 9.37
C ILE A 677 -5.33 10.52 10.86
N ARG A 678 -4.94 9.58 11.72
CA ARG A 678 -5.07 9.74 13.17
C ARG A 678 -4.22 10.89 13.73
N LEU A 679 -3.00 11.07 13.23
CA LEU A 679 -2.12 12.16 13.65
C LEU A 679 -2.62 13.51 13.15
N SER A 680 -3.26 13.55 11.98
CA SER A 680 -3.93 14.76 11.48
C SER A 680 -5.09 15.15 12.39
N ASP A 681 -5.92 14.21 12.86
CA ASP A 681 -6.94 14.51 13.89
C ASP A 681 -6.37 15.08 15.21
N LYS A 682 -5.06 14.94 15.45
CA LYS A 682 -4.36 15.44 16.64
C LYS A 682 -3.65 16.76 16.42
N ALA A 683 -3.61 17.27 15.20
CA ALA A 683 -2.87 18.48 14.86
C ALA A 683 -3.82 19.62 14.47
N LEU A 684 -3.34 20.85 14.67
CA LEU A 684 -4.08 22.04 14.25
C LEU A 684 -3.78 22.42 12.81
N VAL A 685 -2.54 22.23 12.36
CA VAL A 685 -2.08 22.57 11.02
C VAL A 685 -1.47 21.34 10.35
N HIS A 686 -1.76 21.14 9.07
CA HIS A 686 -1.35 19.97 8.31
C HIS A 686 -0.61 20.38 7.04
N ILE A 687 0.57 19.79 6.85
CA ILE A 687 1.42 20.07 5.69
C ILE A 687 1.83 18.74 5.05
N GLY A 688 1.56 18.56 3.76
CA GLY A 688 2.20 17.53 2.94
C GLY A 688 3.29 18.15 2.08
N ALA A 689 4.44 17.51 1.94
CA ALA A 689 5.51 17.97 1.05
C ALA A 689 5.92 16.85 0.10
N THR A 690 5.96 17.16 -1.20
CA THR A 690 6.42 16.23 -2.24
C THR A 690 6.87 17.01 -3.47
N ALA A 691 7.90 16.53 -4.17
CA ALA A 691 8.28 17.11 -5.46
C ALA A 691 7.44 16.56 -6.63
N THR A 692 6.74 15.44 -6.42
CA THR A 692 6.06 14.71 -7.49
C THR A 692 4.60 14.53 -7.10
N PRO A 693 3.76 15.59 -7.17
CA PRO A 693 2.39 15.50 -6.69
C PRO A 693 1.57 14.42 -7.40
N ILE A 694 1.74 14.15 -8.71
CA ILE A 694 0.94 13.17 -9.49
C ILE A 694 1.79 12.46 -10.58
N PHE A 695 1.51 11.17 -10.87
CA PHE A 695 2.27 10.21 -11.71
C PHE A 695 2.43 10.52 -13.21
N THR A 696 3.50 9.94 -13.80
CA THR A 696 3.99 9.93 -15.20
C THR A 696 3.21 9.03 -16.18
N GLY A 697 1.87 9.01 -16.15
CA GLY A 697 1.04 8.17 -17.03
C GLY A 697 0.05 8.93 -17.94
N PRO A 698 0.13 8.84 -19.29
CA PRO A 698 -0.65 9.67 -20.22
C PRO A 698 -2.15 9.32 -20.37
N LYS A 699 -2.65 8.26 -19.70
CA LYS A 699 -4.11 7.93 -19.68
C LYS A 699 -4.83 8.37 -18.41
N VAL A 700 -4.10 8.99 -17.47
CA VAL A 700 -4.57 9.30 -16.11
C VAL A 700 -5.09 10.73 -16.00
N SER A 701 -4.98 11.51 -17.09
CA SER A 701 -5.11 12.97 -17.09
C SER A 701 -6.51 13.52 -16.78
N LEU A 702 -7.57 12.72 -16.76
CA LEU A 702 -8.94 13.20 -16.46
C LEU A 702 -9.60 12.58 -15.22
N GLU A 703 -9.00 11.61 -14.53
CA GLU A 703 -9.75 10.76 -13.57
C GLU A 703 -9.08 10.51 -12.20
N PHE A 704 -7.96 11.17 -11.86
CA PHE A 704 -7.22 10.84 -10.62
C PHE A 704 -6.75 12.05 -9.80
N LEU A 705 -7.69 12.64 -9.05
CA LEU A 705 -7.39 13.34 -7.80
C LEU A 705 -7.40 12.31 -6.65
N HIS A 706 -6.31 11.54 -6.46
CA HIS A 706 -6.15 10.58 -5.35
C HIS A 706 -5.02 10.90 -4.36
N VAL A 707 -4.49 12.13 -4.41
CA VAL A 707 -3.77 12.78 -3.30
C VAL A 707 -4.70 13.49 -2.26
N PRO A 708 -6.05 13.63 -2.43
CA PRO A 708 -6.89 14.32 -1.46
C PRO A 708 -7.49 13.39 -0.38
N VAL A 709 -6.80 12.31 0.02
CA VAL A 709 -7.23 11.51 1.20
C VAL A 709 -6.91 12.26 2.51
N LEU A 710 -5.78 12.97 2.54
CA LEU A 710 -5.61 14.11 3.45
C LEU A 710 -6.60 15.21 3.03
N GLY A 711 -6.58 15.70 1.79
CA GLY A 711 -7.43 16.83 1.33
C GLY A 711 -8.94 16.81 1.67
N ALA A 712 -9.61 15.66 1.72
CA ALA A 712 -11.03 15.51 2.03
C ALA A 712 -11.35 15.64 3.54
N HIS A 713 -10.40 15.30 4.42
CA HIS A 713 -10.46 15.60 5.86
C HIS A 713 -10.12 17.06 6.18
N LEU A 714 -9.74 17.82 5.15
CA LEU A 714 -8.92 19.01 5.26
C LEU A 714 -9.46 20.22 4.45
N GLY A 715 -10.48 20.09 3.60
CA GLY A 715 -11.08 21.25 2.91
C GLY A 715 -10.12 22.01 1.96
N MET A 716 -9.28 21.30 1.20
CA MET A 716 -8.22 21.91 0.38
C MET A 716 -8.62 22.33 -1.05
N SER A 717 -8.03 23.44 -1.52
CA SER A 717 -7.68 23.68 -2.94
C SER A 717 -6.18 23.39 -3.11
N GLY A 718 -5.79 22.64 -4.14
CA GLY A 718 -4.38 22.35 -4.44
C GLY A 718 -3.64 23.58 -4.97
N HIS A 719 -2.32 23.66 -4.74
CA HIS A 719 -1.48 24.81 -5.11
C HIS A 719 -0.13 24.36 -5.72
N CYS A 720 0.33 24.94 -6.85
CA CYS A 720 1.51 24.54 -7.61
C CYS A 720 2.22 25.74 -8.29
N LEU A 721 3.55 25.84 -8.15
CA LEU A 721 4.42 26.77 -8.90
C LEU A 721 4.95 26.13 -10.21
N PRO A 722 4.87 26.80 -11.37
CA PRO A 722 5.73 26.49 -12.51
C PRO A 722 7.04 27.31 -12.46
N GLY A 723 8.16 26.66 -12.80
CA GLY A 723 9.48 27.29 -12.85
C GLY A 723 9.57 28.38 -13.94
N SER A 724 9.90 29.61 -13.55
CA SER A 724 10.22 30.70 -14.47
C SER A 724 11.66 30.62 -14.94
N SER A 725 11.88 30.41 -16.24
CA SER A 725 13.15 30.74 -16.90
C SER A 725 13.31 32.27 -16.90
N ILE A 726 14.25 32.81 -16.13
CA ILE A 726 14.68 34.20 -16.28
C ILE A 726 15.66 34.23 -17.46
N ALA A 727 15.22 34.83 -18.57
CA ALA A 727 16.10 35.31 -19.62
C ALA A 727 16.47 36.76 -19.32
N ALA A 728 17.78 37.01 -19.34
CA ALA A 728 18.52 38.29 -19.16
C ALA A 728 18.55 38.87 -17.73
#